data_AF-A0A7D5PAC0-F1
#
_entry.id   AF-A0A7D5PAC0-F1
#
_cell.length_a   1.000
_cell.length_b   1.000
_cell.length_c   1.000
_cell.angle_alpha   90.00
_cell.angle_beta   90.00
_cell.angle_gamma   90.00
#
_symmetry.space_group_name_H-M   'P 1'
#
loop_
_entity.id
_entity.type
_entity.pdbx_description
1 polymer ?
#
loop_
_entity_poly.entity_id
_entity_poly.type
_entity_poly.pdbx_seq_one_letter_code
_entity_poly.pdbx_strand_id
1 'polypeptide(L)'
;MTQDNDGTGYGDDATGSTSGTRRQYLATVGAGTAALLAGCRGGGGTGPATAGGDDPTATDAAATATDATGTASATALPAVPSGPCQQPPTGSTTAYEGPPQITEDTTIGTDADVVEIDTLLGVRAGATLTVESGTTLSFAQGGSLTVGGTLSASGTCSAPIFFTGRSDARGVWGGITFTGEGSGTLDHVLVENAGSEDGAGVEIRSTGPVAVTNSEIRGSRNFGVSVEQDARLETFGGNGITGNAEPIEVTASNVDAIAGDNALTGNDTDRVFVWASIDYVIPEGEQHTWADPGVPLYLKQNRHTFGVEGDLTLEPGIELRVAQGNGIFVTGSLNAAIPEGDLPAEGAVESPPANAVTIRGAQATPGYWEGLMYSETKDANNVLRGVVVRHAGGEPGGRGIYQEPAGVSVLTGSRLTVDGALIEDNDGYGLFVNKENELQGVERTRIRNNVDPAQVFFTTVPALGTTSSYTGNDTDRIEVINPTNAIETSLTVPAIDAPYRFSLSEVGSLVQIAADVAVADGTEIHFGQGAGIDVIDGGSLAIEGSETGDGGRSTVLRGEEATPGFWKGIRYFDTRSQDNVVDGAEIRHTGASDWANIESPSKAAVAAAVAAEATVRNCLIAEFDGVAFKASGNRPSAGDQTSTITTSNNVVR
;
A
#
# COMPACT_ATOMS: atom_id res chain seq x y z
N MET A 1 -44.62 -7.30 -38.65
CA MET A 1 -45.45 -6.09 -38.79
C MET A 1 -44.49 -4.97 -39.12
N THR A 2 -44.53 -4.52 -40.37
CA THR A 2 -43.69 -3.51 -41.02
C THR A 2 -43.92 -2.12 -40.42
N GLN A 3 -42.85 -1.34 -40.24
CA GLN A 3 -42.77 0.02 -40.82
C GLN A 3 -41.35 0.59 -40.72
N ASP A 4 -40.72 0.70 -41.88
CA ASP A 4 -39.78 1.76 -42.25
C ASP A 4 -40.55 3.10 -42.39
N ASN A 5 -39.94 4.24 -42.07
CA ASN A 5 -39.41 5.18 -43.09
C ASN A 5 -38.92 6.53 -42.51
N ASP A 6 -37.81 6.96 -43.13
CA ASP A 6 -37.36 8.32 -43.50
C ASP A 6 -37.14 9.39 -42.42
N GLY A 7 -36.03 10.13 -42.35
CA GLY A 7 -34.99 10.40 -43.34
C GLY A 7 -34.92 11.89 -43.67
N THR A 8 -33.94 12.61 -43.12
CA THR A 8 -33.21 13.81 -43.64
C THR A 8 -31.95 13.96 -42.76
N GLY A 9 -30.72 14.24 -43.18
CA GLY A 9 -30.15 14.68 -44.46
C GLY A 9 -28.93 15.56 -44.17
N TYR A 10 -27.74 14.92 -44.14
CA TYR A 10 -26.39 15.38 -44.50
C TYR A 10 -25.82 16.76 -44.05
N GLY A 11 -24.63 16.71 -43.45
CA GLY A 11 -23.65 17.80 -43.33
C GLY A 11 -22.35 17.26 -42.71
N ASP A 12 -21.44 16.78 -43.56
CA ASP A 12 -20.07 16.38 -43.21
C ASP A 12 -19.31 17.55 -42.57
N ASP A 13 -18.58 17.28 -41.48
CA ASP A 13 -17.24 17.84 -41.28
C ASP A 13 -16.41 16.88 -40.42
N ALA A 14 -15.40 16.30 -41.06
CA ALA A 14 -14.41 15.43 -40.46
C ALA A 14 -13.25 16.27 -39.93
N THR A 15 -13.03 16.26 -38.62
CA THR A 15 -11.68 16.45 -38.05
C THR A 15 -11.55 15.61 -36.79
N GLY A 16 -10.68 14.59 -36.85
CA GLY A 16 -10.31 13.77 -35.71
C GLY A 16 -9.60 14.59 -34.64
N SER A 17 -10.03 14.41 -33.39
CA SER A 17 -9.32 14.94 -32.22
C SER A 17 -8.41 13.84 -31.69
N THR A 18 -7.18 13.82 -32.18
CA THR A 18 -6.06 13.15 -31.52
C THR A 18 -5.81 13.81 -30.18
N SER A 19 -5.87 12.99 -29.12
CA SER A 19 -5.19 13.19 -27.84
C SER A 19 -3.80 13.78 -28.08
N GLY A 20 -3.62 15.02 -27.61
CA GLY A 20 -2.42 15.83 -27.78
C GLY A 20 -1.86 16.21 -26.42
N THR A 21 -0.86 15.44 -26.00
CA THR A 21 0.09 15.70 -24.91
C THR A 21 0.60 17.14 -24.93
N ARG A 22 0.57 17.83 -23.77
CA ARG A 22 1.16 19.16 -23.61
C ARG A 22 2.28 19.14 -22.56
N ARG A 23 3.48 18.79 -22.99
CA ARG A 23 4.75 19.23 -22.38
C ARG A 23 5.27 20.44 -23.15
N GLN A 24 5.92 21.36 -22.43
CA GLN A 24 6.89 22.41 -22.82
C GLN A 24 6.49 23.79 -22.23
N TYR A 25 7.32 24.63 -21.60
CA TYR A 25 8.78 24.88 -21.55
C TYR A 25 9.12 25.48 -20.15
N LEU A 26 10.34 25.40 -19.59
CA LEU A 26 11.53 26.17 -20.00
C LEU A 26 12.82 25.58 -19.37
N ALA A 27 13.77 25.19 -20.21
CA ALA A 27 15.19 25.07 -19.87
C ALA A 27 15.97 26.06 -20.74
N THR A 28 16.66 27.00 -20.11
CA THR A 28 17.52 27.99 -20.76
C THR A 28 18.94 27.44 -20.80
N VAL A 29 19.47 27.14 -21.99
CA VAL A 29 20.90 26.93 -22.20
C VAL A 29 21.40 27.89 -23.25
N GLY A 30 22.36 28.73 -22.85
CA GLY A 30 23.13 29.60 -23.74
C GLY A 30 24.05 28.78 -24.65
N ALA A 31 24.05 29.15 -25.92
CA ALA A 31 24.84 28.56 -26.98
C ALA A 31 26.36 28.85 -26.84
N GLY A 32 27.18 27.91 -27.28
CA GLY A 32 28.63 28.07 -27.34
C GLY A 32 29.37 27.00 -28.16
N THR A 33 29.11 26.99 -29.47
CA THR A 33 30.04 26.63 -30.57
C THR A 33 30.73 25.25 -30.65
N ALA A 34 30.23 24.46 -31.61
CA ALA A 34 30.89 23.62 -32.62
C ALA A 34 32.43 23.41 -32.63
N ALA A 35 32.86 22.15 -32.80
CA ALA A 35 33.54 21.69 -34.02
C ALA A 35 33.78 20.15 -34.03
N LEU A 36 33.25 19.52 -35.09
CA LEU A 36 33.77 18.39 -35.89
C LEU A 36 34.92 17.53 -35.31
N LEU A 37 34.76 16.19 -35.30
CA LEU A 37 35.40 15.30 -36.28
C LEU A 37 34.94 13.84 -36.12
N ALA A 38 34.81 13.17 -37.27
CA ALA A 38 34.47 11.77 -37.44
C ALA A 38 35.60 10.80 -37.02
N GLY A 39 35.26 9.53 -36.77
CA GLY A 39 36.19 8.43 -37.04
C GLY A 39 36.12 7.18 -36.15
N CYS A 40 35.47 6.14 -36.69
CA CYS A 40 35.88 4.73 -36.71
C CYS A 40 36.32 3.95 -35.45
N ARG A 41 35.54 2.88 -35.18
CA ARG A 41 35.92 1.46 -34.95
C ARG A 41 37.37 1.12 -34.52
N GLY A 42 37.47 0.44 -33.37
CA GLY A 42 37.90 -0.97 -33.31
C GLY A 42 39.33 -1.29 -32.82
N GLY A 43 39.40 -2.11 -31.77
CA GLY A 43 40.35 -3.24 -31.70
C GLY A 43 41.64 -3.08 -30.88
N GLY A 44 41.66 -3.69 -29.70
CA GLY A 44 42.66 -4.68 -29.29
C GLY A 44 44.12 -4.26 -29.00
N GLY A 45 44.51 -4.39 -27.72
CA GLY A 45 45.70 -5.16 -27.36
C GLY A 45 46.90 -4.44 -26.71
N THR A 46 47.29 -4.98 -25.56
CA THR A 46 48.62 -4.99 -24.91
C THR A 46 49.00 -3.84 -23.96
N GLY A 47 49.21 -4.19 -22.68
CA GLY A 47 49.85 -3.37 -21.63
C GLY A 47 51.40 -3.36 -21.73
N PRO A 48 52.18 -2.98 -20.69
CA PRO A 48 51.87 -3.08 -19.25
C PRO A 48 52.28 -1.90 -18.33
N ALA A 49 51.77 -1.98 -17.09
CA ALA A 49 52.30 -1.54 -15.77
C ALA A 49 52.69 -0.06 -15.53
N THR A 50 52.10 0.58 -14.51
CA THR A 50 52.53 0.51 -13.09
C THR A 50 51.65 1.36 -12.14
N ALA A 51 51.34 0.76 -10.99
CA ALA A 51 51.28 1.30 -9.62
C ALA A 51 50.19 2.30 -9.18
N GLY A 52 49.38 1.84 -8.19
CA GLY A 52 49.34 2.46 -6.86
C GLY A 52 47.98 3.00 -6.39
N GLY A 53 47.39 2.34 -5.39
CA GLY A 53 46.28 2.90 -4.59
C GLY A 53 45.39 1.83 -3.95
N ASP A 54 45.78 1.40 -2.75
CA ASP A 54 45.03 0.50 -1.86
C ASP A 54 43.79 1.19 -1.25
N ASP A 55 42.64 0.49 -1.23
CA ASP A 55 41.61 0.63 -0.18
C ASP A 55 40.85 -0.71 -0.02
N PRO A 56 40.82 -1.34 1.17
CA PRO A 56 40.16 -2.63 1.44
C PRO A 56 38.77 -2.37 2.08
N THR A 57 37.70 -3.16 2.01
CA THR A 57 37.48 -4.61 2.00
C THR A 57 36.04 -4.87 1.52
N ALA A 58 35.86 -5.62 0.43
CA ALA A 58 34.65 -6.38 0.14
C ALA A 58 35.12 -7.80 -0.20
N THR A 59 34.81 -8.77 0.66
CA THR A 59 35.19 -10.17 0.45
C THR A 59 33.98 -10.97 0.00
N ASP A 60 33.81 -11.06 -1.32
CA ASP A 60 33.14 -12.17 -1.99
C ASP A 60 34.07 -13.38 -1.96
N ALA A 61 33.63 -14.45 -1.30
CA ALA A 61 34.31 -15.74 -1.31
C ALA A 61 33.72 -16.63 -2.41
N ALA A 62 34.35 -16.60 -3.58
CA ALA A 62 34.24 -17.65 -4.58
C ALA A 62 35.05 -18.88 -4.09
N ALA A 63 34.38 -20.01 -3.87
CA ALA A 63 35.04 -21.28 -3.59
C ALA A 63 35.14 -22.12 -4.87
N THR A 64 36.38 -22.38 -5.27
CA THR A 64 36.82 -23.25 -6.35
C THR A 64 36.47 -24.72 -6.10
N ALA A 65 35.99 -25.39 -7.15
CA ALA A 65 35.82 -26.83 -7.20
C ALA A 65 37.17 -27.57 -7.16
N THR A 66 37.27 -28.57 -6.29
CA THR A 66 38.29 -29.62 -6.35
C THR A 66 37.63 -30.99 -6.35
N ASP A 67 38.04 -31.79 -7.33
CA ASP A 67 37.67 -33.18 -7.58
C ASP A 67 38.13 -34.10 -6.43
N ALA A 68 37.21 -34.91 -5.91
CA ALA A 68 37.52 -35.97 -4.95
C ALA A 68 36.51 -37.12 -5.09
N THR A 69 36.95 -38.17 -5.78
CA THR A 69 36.36 -39.51 -5.73
C THR A 69 36.39 -40.05 -4.30
N GLY A 70 35.24 -40.27 -3.68
CA GLY A 70 35.09 -40.88 -2.36
C GLY A 70 33.63 -41.24 -2.08
N THR A 71 33.41 -42.45 -1.60
CA THR A 71 32.11 -43.08 -1.31
C THR A 71 31.12 -42.18 -0.57
N ALA A 72 29.90 -42.08 -1.10
CA ALA A 72 28.77 -41.35 -0.53
C ALA A 72 28.49 -41.83 0.91
N SER A 73 28.69 -40.93 1.87
CA SER A 73 28.23 -41.06 3.24
C SER A 73 27.09 -40.05 3.40
N ALA A 74 25.94 -40.51 3.89
CA ALA A 74 24.76 -39.70 4.15
C ALA A 74 25.14 -38.42 4.92
N THR A 75 25.02 -37.28 4.25
CA THR A 75 25.21 -35.96 4.85
C THR A 75 24.06 -35.72 5.83
N ALA A 76 24.40 -35.48 7.10
CA ALA A 76 23.43 -35.22 8.15
C ALA A 76 22.53 -34.02 7.80
N LEU A 77 21.24 -34.16 8.11
CA LEU A 77 20.20 -33.13 8.00
C LEU A 77 20.66 -31.84 8.72
N PRO A 78 20.63 -30.66 8.09
CA PRO A 78 20.66 -29.40 8.82
C PRO A 78 19.44 -29.35 9.76
N ALA A 79 19.62 -28.73 10.93
CA ALA A 79 18.66 -28.84 12.00
C ALA A 79 17.26 -28.34 11.59
N VAL A 80 16.26 -29.21 11.72
CA VAL A 80 14.86 -28.83 11.95
C VAL A 80 14.85 -27.84 13.12
N PRO A 81 13.86 -26.93 13.25
CA PRO A 81 13.71 -26.08 14.44
C PRO A 81 13.69 -26.85 15.81
N SER A 82 13.67 -28.18 15.79
CA SER A 82 13.80 -29.10 16.95
C SER A 82 15.15 -29.85 17.08
N GLY A 83 16.17 -29.57 16.26
CA GLY A 83 17.46 -30.28 16.24
C GLY A 83 17.62 -31.28 15.09
N PRO A 84 18.78 -31.93 14.92
CA PRO A 84 18.99 -32.85 13.79
C PRO A 84 18.21 -34.14 14.02
N CYS A 85 17.03 -34.26 13.41
CA CYS A 85 16.45 -35.56 13.12
C CYS A 85 17.51 -36.36 12.35
N GLN A 86 17.82 -37.59 12.76
CA GLN A 86 18.80 -38.41 12.07
C GLN A 86 18.08 -39.52 11.32
N GLN A 87 18.39 -39.66 10.03
CA GLN A 87 17.95 -40.82 9.29
C GLN A 87 18.52 -42.09 9.97
N PRO A 88 17.68 -43.08 10.32
CA PRO A 88 18.15 -44.35 10.82
C PRO A 88 19.05 -45.01 9.76
N PRO A 89 20.08 -45.77 10.15
CA PRO A 89 20.85 -46.55 9.20
C PRO A 89 19.92 -47.48 8.42
N THR A 90 19.90 -47.37 7.10
CA THR A 90 19.12 -48.26 6.22
C THR A 90 19.83 -49.62 6.13
N GLY A 91 19.21 -50.68 6.66
CA GLY A 91 19.77 -52.03 6.68
C GLY A 91 19.11 -53.00 5.69
N SER A 92 17.95 -52.65 5.15
CA SER A 92 17.15 -53.50 4.27
C SER A 92 16.40 -52.67 3.21
N THR A 93 16.32 -53.22 1.99
CA THR A 93 15.63 -52.60 0.85
C THR A 93 14.77 -53.64 0.16
N THR A 94 13.52 -53.28 -0.17
CA THR A 94 12.60 -54.10 -0.97
C THR A 94 11.89 -53.24 -2.01
N ALA A 95 11.43 -53.85 -3.11
CA ALA A 95 10.51 -53.20 -4.02
C ALA A 95 9.08 -53.27 -3.45
N TYR A 96 8.27 -52.24 -3.72
CA TYR A 96 6.83 -52.28 -3.44
C TYR A 96 6.12 -53.21 -4.43
N GLU A 97 5.56 -54.31 -3.91
CA GLU A 97 4.82 -55.30 -4.72
C GLU A 97 3.29 -55.09 -4.70
N GLY A 98 2.81 -54.05 -4.03
CA GLY A 98 1.38 -53.74 -3.94
C GLY A 98 0.80 -53.11 -5.22
N PRO A 99 -0.53 -52.92 -5.28
CA PRO A 99 -1.16 -52.30 -6.44
C PRO A 99 -0.76 -50.81 -6.55
N PRO A 100 -0.60 -50.26 -7.77
CA PRO A 100 -0.31 -48.84 -7.95
C PRO A 100 -1.45 -47.94 -7.46
N GLN A 101 -2.63 -48.50 -7.21
CA GLN A 101 -3.79 -47.80 -6.67
C GLN A 101 -4.29 -48.55 -5.45
N ILE A 102 -4.08 -47.96 -4.28
CA ILE A 102 -4.51 -48.46 -2.98
C ILE A 102 -6.00 -48.17 -2.83
N THR A 103 -6.81 -49.23 -2.77
CA THR A 103 -8.27 -49.17 -2.62
C THR A 103 -8.77 -49.71 -1.28
N GLU A 104 -7.87 -50.26 -0.47
CA GLU A 104 -8.13 -50.77 0.87
C GLU A 104 -7.00 -50.31 1.80
N ASP A 105 -7.25 -50.25 3.10
CA ASP A 105 -6.25 -49.81 4.08
C ASP A 105 -4.95 -50.62 3.95
N THR A 106 -3.84 -49.92 3.79
CA THR A 106 -2.52 -50.50 3.50
C THR A 106 -1.47 -49.86 4.39
N THR A 107 -0.61 -50.69 4.97
CA THR A 107 0.55 -50.23 5.74
C THR A 107 1.85 -50.55 4.99
N ILE A 108 2.75 -49.58 4.85
CA ILE A 108 4.09 -49.75 4.27
C ILE A 108 5.14 -49.48 5.35
N GLY A 109 6.19 -50.32 5.42
CA GLY A 109 7.33 -50.13 6.31
C GLY A 109 7.59 -51.23 7.34
N THR A 110 6.77 -52.29 7.38
CA THR A 110 6.94 -53.38 8.35
C THR A 110 8.07 -54.35 8.00
N ASP A 111 8.46 -54.42 6.72
CA ASP A 111 9.27 -55.51 6.19
C ASP A 111 10.67 -55.08 5.73
N ALA A 112 10.91 -53.78 5.57
CA ALA A 112 12.19 -53.19 5.17
C ALA A 112 12.30 -51.72 5.58
N ASP A 113 13.54 -51.25 5.78
CA ASP A 113 13.84 -49.85 6.09
C ASP A 113 13.62 -48.93 4.87
N VAL A 114 13.86 -49.46 3.66
CA VAL A 114 13.65 -48.78 2.38
C VAL A 114 12.70 -49.57 1.49
N VAL A 115 11.65 -48.91 1.00
CA VAL A 115 10.70 -49.47 0.04
C VAL A 115 10.79 -48.67 -1.26
N GLU A 116 11.22 -49.33 -2.34
CA GLU A 116 11.36 -48.73 -3.66
C GLU A 116 10.01 -48.70 -4.40
N ILE A 117 9.59 -47.50 -4.82
CA ILE A 117 8.34 -47.26 -5.54
C ILE A 117 8.64 -46.98 -7.02
N ASP A 118 8.34 -47.93 -7.90
CA ASP A 118 8.54 -47.82 -9.36
C ASP A 118 7.29 -47.37 -10.13
N THR A 119 6.24 -46.94 -9.41
CA THR A 119 4.93 -46.62 -10.00
C THR A 119 4.41 -45.25 -9.53
N LEU A 120 3.37 -44.76 -10.21
CA LEU A 120 2.54 -43.66 -9.73
C LEU A 120 1.59 -44.21 -8.67
N LEU A 121 1.92 -43.99 -7.39
CA LEU A 121 1.18 -44.55 -6.27
C LEU A 121 -0.03 -43.67 -5.97
N GLY A 122 -1.23 -44.24 -5.98
CA GLY A 122 -2.48 -43.53 -5.69
C GLY A 122 -3.20 -44.11 -4.49
N VAL A 123 -3.62 -43.29 -3.54
CA VAL A 123 -4.53 -43.68 -2.45
C VAL A 123 -5.94 -43.25 -2.83
N ARG A 124 -6.86 -44.20 -3.04
CA ARG A 124 -8.23 -43.90 -3.47
C ARG A 124 -9.10 -43.49 -2.29
N ALA A 125 -10.18 -42.76 -2.59
CA ALA A 125 -11.16 -42.35 -1.60
C ALA A 125 -11.66 -43.54 -0.77
N GLY A 126 -11.71 -43.37 0.55
CA GLY A 126 -12.11 -44.41 1.51
C GLY A 126 -11.00 -45.37 1.94
N ALA A 127 -9.80 -45.31 1.35
CA ALA A 127 -8.64 -46.10 1.77
C ALA A 127 -7.62 -45.24 2.54
N THR A 128 -6.90 -45.87 3.46
CA THR A 128 -5.80 -45.27 4.23
C THR A 128 -4.47 -45.90 3.85
N LEU A 129 -3.48 -45.08 3.50
CA LEU A 129 -2.08 -45.48 3.46
C LEU A 129 -1.40 -45.05 4.77
N THR A 130 -0.97 -46.03 5.56
CA THR A 130 -0.15 -45.81 6.75
C THR A 130 1.31 -46.08 6.41
N VAL A 131 2.19 -45.14 6.70
CA VAL A 131 3.64 -45.35 6.58
C VAL A 131 4.23 -45.44 7.99
N GLU A 132 4.87 -46.57 8.30
CA GLU A 132 5.43 -46.81 9.64
C GLU A 132 6.63 -45.89 9.91
N SER A 133 6.80 -45.50 11.17
CA SER A 133 7.93 -44.67 11.62
C SER A 133 9.28 -45.34 11.29
N GLY A 134 10.24 -44.56 10.78
CA GLY A 134 11.55 -45.05 10.35
C GLY A 134 11.62 -45.56 8.90
N THR A 135 10.49 -45.57 8.19
CA THR A 135 10.42 -46.05 6.81
C THR A 135 10.90 -45.00 5.80
N THR A 136 11.65 -45.43 4.79
CA THR A 136 11.97 -44.64 3.59
C THR A 136 11.20 -45.17 2.38
N LEU A 137 10.39 -44.33 1.74
CA LEU A 137 9.82 -44.58 0.42
C LEU A 137 10.69 -43.91 -0.64
N SER A 138 11.31 -44.71 -1.51
CA SER A 138 12.26 -44.26 -2.54
C SER A 138 11.64 -44.35 -3.94
N PHE A 139 11.26 -43.20 -4.50
CA PHE A 139 10.53 -43.11 -5.76
C PHE A 139 11.48 -43.11 -6.97
N ALA A 140 11.15 -43.90 -7.97
CA ALA A 140 11.79 -43.85 -9.28
C ALA A 140 11.57 -42.48 -9.97
N GLN A 141 12.39 -42.19 -10.97
CA GLN A 141 12.23 -40.96 -11.76
C GLN A 141 10.82 -40.87 -12.36
N GLY A 142 10.14 -39.75 -12.12
CA GLY A 142 8.75 -39.52 -12.55
C GLY A 142 7.68 -40.26 -11.74
N GLY A 143 8.05 -40.99 -10.68
CA GLY A 143 7.11 -41.53 -9.70
C GLY A 143 6.43 -40.41 -8.88
N SER A 144 5.29 -40.69 -8.26
CA SER A 144 4.58 -39.74 -7.40
C SER A 144 3.67 -40.45 -6.40
N LEU A 145 3.18 -39.71 -5.39
CA LEU A 145 2.15 -40.15 -4.48
C LEU A 145 0.93 -39.22 -4.58
N THR A 146 -0.19 -39.72 -5.09
CA THR A 146 -1.46 -38.98 -5.13
C THR A 146 -2.43 -39.51 -4.09
N VAL A 147 -2.94 -38.64 -3.22
CA VAL A 147 -3.80 -38.99 -2.09
C VAL A 147 -5.20 -38.43 -2.32
N GLY A 148 -6.14 -39.29 -2.71
CA GLY A 148 -7.58 -39.00 -2.69
C GLY A 148 -8.33 -39.68 -1.53
N GLY A 149 -7.63 -40.52 -0.75
CA GLY A 149 -8.08 -41.10 0.52
C GLY A 149 -7.34 -40.47 1.70
N THR A 150 -6.79 -41.28 2.60
CA THR A 150 -6.04 -40.78 3.76
C THR A 150 -4.57 -41.18 3.71
N LEU A 151 -3.64 -40.25 3.96
CA LEU A 151 -2.23 -40.55 4.22
C LEU A 151 -1.91 -40.35 5.70
N SER A 152 -1.48 -41.40 6.38
CA SER A 152 -1.02 -41.35 7.77
C SER A 152 0.49 -41.59 7.84
N ALA A 153 1.27 -40.51 7.94
CA ALA A 153 2.72 -40.54 8.09
C ALA A 153 3.13 -39.81 9.38
N SER A 154 3.24 -40.55 10.47
CA SER A 154 3.63 -40.00 11.78
C SER A 154 4.90 -40.70 12.27
N GLY A 155 6.04 -40.05 12.03
CA GLY A 155 7.34 -40.46 12.51
C GLY A 155 7.66 -39.93 13.90
N THR A 156 8.94 -39.98 14.25
CA THR A 156 9.50 -39.32 15.45
C THR A 156 10.89 -38.78 15.10
N CYS A 157 11.47 -37.85 15.87
CA CYS A 157 12.85 -37.40 15.62
C CYS A 157 13.88 -38.55 15.57
N SER A 158 13.64 -39.64 16.31
CA SER A 158 14.51 -40.83 16.34
C SER A 158 14.24 -41.83 15.22
N ALA A 159 13.06 -41.76 14.60
CA ALA A 159 12.65 -42.61 13.49
C ALA A 159 11.74 -41.80 12.53
N PRO A 160 12.30 -40.81 11.81
CA PRO A 160 11.54 -40.02 10.86
C PRO A 160 11.10 -40.89 9.68
N ILE A 161 10.05 -40.46 8.99
CA ILE A 161 9.61 -41.08 7.72
C ILE A 161 10.22 -40.28 6.56
N PHE A 162 10.75 -40.97 5.55
CA PHE A 162 11.39 -40.33 4.40
C PHE A 162 10.59 -40.62 3.13
N PHE A 163 10.21 -39.58 2.40
CA PHE A 163 9.76 -39.67 1.02
C PHE A 163 10.83 -39.00 0.15
N THR A 164 11.57 -39.78 -0.63
CA THR A 164 12.70 -39.27 -1.41
C THR A 164 12.77 -39.89 -2.80
N GLY A 165 13.48 -39.24 -3.70
CA GLY A 165 13.79 -39.78 -5.01
C GLY A 165 14.96 -40.75 -4.98
N ARG A 166 15.01 -41.70 -5.93
CA ARG A 166 16.09 -42.69 -6.03
C ARG A 166 17.47 -42.09 -6.33
N SER A 167 17.51 -40.88 -6.90
CA SER A 167 18.75 -40.13 -7.11
C SER A 167 18.67 -38.79 -6.40
N ASP A 168 19.83 -38.32 -5.93
CA ASP A 168 19.96 -37.01 -5.31
C ASP A 168 19.95 -35.89 -6.35
N ALA A 169 18.75 -35.55 -6.83
CA ALA A 169 18.53 -34.51 -7.82
C ALA A 169 17.16 -33.86 -7.65
N ARG A 170 17.12 -32.52 -7.59
CA ARG A 170 15.87 -31.75 -7.45
C ARG A 170 14.85 -32.13 -8.53
N GLY A 171 13.60 -32.38 -8.14
CA GLY A 171 12.52 -32.71 -9.08
C GLY A 171 12.69 -34.05 -9.79
N VAL A 172 13.36 -35.02 -9.18
CA VAL A 172 13.46 -36.38 -9.77
C VAL A 172 12.11 -37.10 -9.73
N TRP A 173 11.25 -36.79 -8.75
CA TRP A 173 9.92 -37.37 -8.59
C TRP A 173 8.87 -36.27 -8.34
N GLY A 174 7.60 -36.63 -8.51
CA GLY A 174 6.48 -35.69 -8.52
C GLY A 174 6.03 -35.16 -7.16
N GLY A 175 6.55 -35.69 -6.06
CA GLY A 175 6.11 -35.30 -4.71
C GLY A 175 4.81 -35.96 -4.27
N ILE A 176 4.22 -35.39 -3.23
CA ILE A 176 2.97 -35.83 -2.61
C ILE A 176 1.86 -34.84 -2.97
N THR A 177 0.81 -35.30 -3.64
CA THR A 177 -0.34 -34.46 -4.01
C THR A 177 -1.61 -34.96 -3.34
N PHE A 178 -2.20 -34.14 -2.48
CA PHE A 178 -3.56 -34.37 -1.95
C PHE A 178 -4.60 -33.81 -2.91
N THR A 179 -5.65 -34.57 -3.20
CA THR A 179 -6.69 -34.20 -4.19
C THR A 179 -8.09 -34.58 -3.73
N GLY A 180 -9.12 -33.90 -4.24
CA GLY A 180 -10.51 -34.20 -3.90
C GLY A 180 -10.79 -34.03 -2.41
N GLU A 181 -11.29 -35.06 -1.74
CA GLU A 181 -11.51 -35.08 -0.29
C GLU A 181 -10.35 -35.71 0.48
N GLY A 182 -9.19 -35.86 -0.16
CA GLY A 182 -8.00 -36.46 0.44
C GLY A 182 -7.59 -35.74 1.72
N SER A 183 -7.16 -36.50 2.72
CA SER A 183 -6.71 -35.97 4.02
C SER A 183 -5.40 -36.62 4.43
N GLY A 184 -4.68 -36.03 5.38
CA GLY A 184 -3.51 -36.70 5.92
C GLY A 184 -2.71 -35.95 6.96
N THR A 185 -1.77 -36.68 7.55
CA THR A 185 -0.84 -36.20 8.55
C THR A 185 0.58 -36.49 8.09
N LEU A 186 1.43 -35.46 8.09
CA LEU A 186 2.87 -35.53 7.93
C LEU A 186 3.50 -34.97 9.21
N ASP A 187 3.91 -35.83 10.14
CA ASP A 187 4.58 -35.43 11.37
C ASP A 187 5.96 -36.11 11.46
N HIS A 188 7.03 -35.32 11.66
CA HIS A 188 8.42 -35.81 11.60
C HIS A 188 8.72 -36.54 10.27
N VAL A 189 8.31 -35.94 9.16
CA VAL A 189 8.53 -36.43 7.80
C VAL A 189 9.62 -35.61 7.11
N LEU A 190 10.48 -36.26 6.32
CA LEU A 190 11.30 -35.61 5.31
C LEU A 190 10.72 -35.88 3.92
N VAL A 191 10.40 -34.82 3.19
CA VAL A 191 10.11 -34.88 1.74
C VAL A 191 11.28 -34.27 0.99
N GLU A 192 11.95 -35.05 0.16
CA GLU A 192 13.21 -34.65 -0.46
C GLU A 192 13.22 -34.86 -1.98
N ASN A 193 13.81 -33.92 -2.72
CA ASN A 193 14.11 -34.03 -4.15
C ASN A 193 12.85 -34.19 -5.04
N ALA A 194 11.72 -33.70 -4.55
CA ALA A 194 10.40 -33.77 -5.18
C ALA A 194 10.12 -32.60 -6.13
N GLY A 195 8.87 -32.44 -6.57
CA GLY A 195 8.41 -31.30 -7.38
C GLY A 195 8.83 -31.34 -8.85
N SER A 196 8.82 -32.52 -9.50
CA SER A 196 9.05 -32.60 -10.94
C SER A 196 7.99 -31.81 -11.74
N GLU A 197 8.35 -31.36 -12.94
CA GLU A 197 7.47 -30.56 -13.83
C GLU A 197 6.98 -29.28 -13.14
N ASP A 198 5.67 -29.09 -12.99
CA ASP A 198 5.03 -27.92 -12.37
C ASP A 198 4.57 -28.20 -10.92
N GLY A 199 4.88 -29.38 -10.35
CA GLY A 199 4.46 -29.77 -9.01
C GLY A 199 5.34 -29.22 -7.88
N ALA A 200 4.84 -29.28 -6.65
CA ALA A 200 5.58 -28.97 -5.43
C ALA A 200 6.14 -30.23 -4.75
N GLY A 201 6.91 -30.06 -3.66
CA GLY A 201 7.29 -31.20 -2.83
C GLY A 201 6.09 -31.85 -2.15
N VAL A 202 5.25 -31.01 -1.55
CA VAL A 202 3.92 -31.35 -1.04
C VAL A 202 2.92 -30.38 -1.66
N GLU A 203 1.90 -30.91 -2.31
CA GLU A 203 0.88 -30.15 -2.99
C GLU A 203 -0.50 -30.49 -2.43
N ILE A 204 -1.26 -29.48 -2.02
CA ILE A 204 -2.55 -29.63 -1.37
C ILE A 204 -3.61 -28.99 -2.27
N ARG A 205 -4.37 -29.84 -2.96
CA ARG A 205 -5.51 -29.49 -3.82
C ARG A 205 -6.83 -30.09 -3.29
N SER A 206 -6.85 -30.45 -2.01
CA SER A 206 -7.94 -31.21 -1.38
C SER A 206 -8.69 -30.39 -0.36
N THR A 207 -10.01 -30.60 -0.31
CA THR A 207 -10.88 -30.03 0.73
C THR A 207 -10.82 -30.83 2.05
N GLY A 208 -10.24 -32.03 2.01
CA GLY A 208 -9.95 -32.81 3.21
C GLY A 208 -8.77 -32.20 4.00
N PRO A 209 -8.79 -32.30 5.34
CA PRO A 209 -7.77 -31.66 6.18
C PRO A 209 -6.41 -32.32 6.00
N VAL A 210 -5.38 -31.49 5.82
CA VAL A 210 -3.98 -31.92 5.82
C VAL A 210 -3.23 -31.21 6.94
N ALA A 211 -2.51 -31.98 7.75
CA ALA A 211 -1.64 -31.48 8.81
C ALA A 211 -0.17 -31.79 8.47
N VAL A 212 0.68 -30.77 8.52
CA VAL A 212 2.13 -30.90 8.34
C VAL A 212 2.83 -30.27 9.53
N THR A 213 3.47 -31.09 10.36
CA THR A 213 4.13 -30.63 11.58
C THR A 213 5.52 -31.23 11.73
N ASN A 214 6.43 -30.48 12.35
CA ASN A 214 7.78 -30.96 12.70
C ASN A 214 8.52 -31.63 11.53
N SER A 215 8.23 -31.23 10.29
CA SER A 215 8.67 -31.91 9.07
C SER A 215 9.63 -31.04 8.28
N GLU A 216 10.44 -31.66 7.42
CA GLU A 216 11.35 -30.96 6.50
C GLU A 216 10.92 -31.24 5.06
N ILE A 217 10.80 -30.18 4.25
CA ILE A 217 10.55 -30.30 2.81
C ILE A 217 11.67 -29.57 2.07
N ARG A 218 12.43 -30.31 1.27
CA ARG A 218 13.65 -29.80 0.66
C ARG A 218 13.95 -30.32 -0.73
N GLY A 219 14.78 -29.58 -1.45
CA GLY A 219 15.25 -29.99 -2.78
C GLY A 219 14.13 -30.06 -3.80
N SER A 220 12.98 -29.43 -3.56
CA SER A 220 11.96 -29.29 -4.58
C SER A 220 12.48 -28.43 -5.73
N ARG A 221 12.16 -28.82 -6.96
CA ARG A 221 12.51 -28.03 -8.15
C ARG A 221 11.70 -26.72 -8.23
N ASN A 222 10.50 -26.69 -7.66
CA ASN A 222 9.61 -25.53 -7.61
C ASN A 222 9.39 -25.13 -6.15
N PHE A 223 8.14 -25.06 -5.69
CA PHE A 223 7.78 -24.81 -4.31
C PHE A 223 8.03 -26.04 -3.42
N GLY A 224 8.44 -25.82 -2.18
CA GLY A 224 8.42 -26.87 -1.16
C GLY A 224 6.98 -27.33 -0.91
N VAL A 225 6.09 -26.38 -0.60
CA VAL A 225 4.66 -26.61 -0.37
C VAL A 225 3.83 -25.72 -1.30
N SER A 226 2.78 -26.25 -1.92
CA SER A 226 1.78 -25.47 -2.64
C SER A 226 0.37 -25.79 -2.13
N VAL A 227 -0.43 -24.77 -1.88
CA VAL A 227 -1.80 -24.85 -1.35
C VAL A 227 -2.76 -24.10 -2.27
N GLU A 228 -3.70 -24.81 -2.87
CA GLU A 228 -4.71 -24.21 -3.75
C GLU A 228 -5.84 -23.53 -2.96
N GLN A 229 -6.64 -22.71 -3.65
CA GLN A 229 -7.65 -21.85 -3.01
C GLN A 229 -8.62 -22.60 -2.08
N ASP A 230 -9.21 -23.68 -2.58
CA ASP A 230 -10.23 -24.45 -1.86
C ASP A 230 -9.59 -25.55 -0.98
N ALA A 231 -8.26 -25.57 -0.87
CA ALA A 231 -7.56 -26.56 -0.10
C ALA A 231 -7.67 -26.29 1.41
N ARG A 232 -7.69 -27.35 2.22
CA ARG A 232 -7.74 -27.24 3.68
C ARG A 232 -6.41 -27.66 4.31
N LEU A 233 -5.51 -26.70 4.49
CA LEU A 233 -4.34 -26.85 5.34
C LEU A 233 -4.74 -26.61 6.81
N GLU A 234 -4.94 -27.69 7.57
CA GLU A 234 -5.49 -27.62 8.93
C GLU A 234 -4.45 -27.22 9.98
N THR A 235 -3.23 -27.72 9.86
CA THR A 235 -2.13 -27.38 10.78
C THR A 235 -0.82 -27.36 10.04
N PHE A 236 -0.06 -26.29 10.19
CA PHE A 236 1.25 -26.11 9.56
C PHE A 236 2.22 -25.41 10.51
N GLY A 237 2.99 -26.19 11.28
CA GLY A 237 3.85 -25.63 12.33
C GLY A 237 5.11 -26.43 12.61
N GLY A 238 6.16 -25.74 13.04
CA GLY A 238 7.46 -26.34 13.38
C GLY A 238 8.21 -26.97 12.20
N ASN A 239 7.88 -26.58 10.96
CA ASN A 239 8.46 -27.19 9.76
C ASN A 239 9.73 -26.47 9.29
N GLY A 240 10.60 -27.17 8.57
CA GLY A 240 11.73 -26.60 7.83
C GLY A 240 11.52 -26.73 6.33
N ILE A 241 11.35 -25.61 5.62
CA ILE A 241 11.13 -25.59 4.18
C ILE A 241 12.32 -24.89 3.53
N THR A 242 13.30 -25.68 3.06
CA THR A 242 14.64 -25.17 2.70
C THR A 242 15.20 -25.84 1.45
N GLY A 243 16.13 -25.18 0.75
CA GLY A 243 16.77 -25.74 -0.44
C GLY A 243 15.83 -26.00 -1.62
N ASN A 244 14.63 -25.41 -1.62
CA ASN A 244 13.67 -25.42 -2.74
C ASN A 244 13.89 -24.18 -3.62
N ALA A 245 13.17 -24.03 -4.74
CA ALA A 245 13.20 -22.77 -5.49
C ALA A 245 12.54 -21.64 -4.68
N GLU A 246 11.35 -21.92 -4.13
CA GLU A 246 10.66 -21.08 -3.15
C GLU A 246 10.06 -21.99 -2.07
N PRO A 247 9.89 -21.52 -0.82
CA PRO A 247 9.41 -22.39 0.24
C PRO A 247 7.93 -22.75 0.05
N ILE A 248 7.06 -21.76 -0.07
CA ILE A 248 5.61 -21.95 -0.02
C ILE A 248 4.90 -21.09 -1.06
N GLU A 249 3.90 -21.67 -1.71
CA GLU A 249 2.87 -20.98 -2.48
C GLU A 249 1.49 -21.21 -1.83
N VAL A 250 0.75 -20.13 -1.59
CA VAL A 250 -0.63 -20.16 -1.06
C VAL A 250 -1.52 -19.12 -1.74
N THR A 251 -2.83 -19.22 -1.56
CA THR A 251 -3.77 -18.13 -1.83
C THR A 251 -3.93 -17.21 -0.63
N ALA A 252 -4.44 -16.00 -0.86
CA ALA A 252 -4.71 -15.02 0.20
C ALA A 252 -5.49 -15.60 1.40
N SER A 253 -6.50 -16.43 1.15
CA SER A 253 -7.33 -17.06 2.18
C SER A 253 -6.63 -18.18 2.97
N ASN A 254 -5.44 -18.63 2.55
CA ASN A 254 -4.69 -19.70 3.19
C ASN A 254 -3.43 -19.20 3.91
N VAL A 255 -3.16 -17.89 3.90
CA VAL A 255 -1.97 -17.31 4.56
C VAL A 255 -2.05 -17.50 6.08
N ASP A 256 -3.23 -17.45 6.69
CA ASP A 256 -3.48 -17.68 8.12
C ASP A 256 -2.91 -18.99 8.66
N ALA A 257 -2.79 -20.01 7.79
CA ALA A 257 -2.25 -21.30 8.16
C ALA A 257 -0.72 -21.27 8.33
N ILE A 258 -0.02 -20.26 7.80
CA ILE A 258 1.44 -20.19 7.78
C ILE A 258 1.95 -19.43 9.01
N ALA A 259 2.12 -20.15 10.11
CA ALA A 259 2.61 -19.59 11.37
C ALA A 259 4.12 -19.25 11.33
N GLY A 260 4.55 -18.34 12.22
CA GLY A 260 5.95 -17.90 12.37
C GLY A 260 6.90 -18.89 13.07
N ASP A 261 6.43 -20.09 13.43
CA ASP A 261 7.25 -21.15 14.01
C ASP A 261 7.89 -22.08 12.95
N ASN A 262 7.67 -21.78 11.67
CA ASN A 262 8.29 -22.46 10.54
C ASN A 262 9.63 -21.80 10.14
N ALA A 263 10.60 -22.59 9.68
CA ALA A 263 11.84 -22.11 9.09
C ALA A 263 11.74 -22.11 7.56
N LEU A 264 11.53 -20.93 6.97
CA LEU A 264 11.30 -20.76 5.53
C LEU A 264 12.49 -20.20 4.75
N THR A 265 13.70 -20.26 5.33
CA THR A 265 14.93 -19.68 4.76
C THR A 265 15.86 -20.74 4.15
N GLY A 266 16.78 -20.30 3.30
CA GLY A 266 17.74 -21.18 2.61
C GLY A 266 17.19 -21.79 1.31
N ASN A 267 16.16 -21.19 0.72
CA ASN A 267 15.66 -21.49 -0.61
C ASN A 267 16.33 -20.58 -1.65
N ASP A 268 16.15 -20.85 -2.94
CA ASP A 268 16.69 -19.99 -4.00
C ASP A 268 16.06 -18.57 -3.91
N THR A 269 14.82 -18.47 -3.41
CA THR A 269 14.18 -17.22 -2.99
C THR A 269 13.37 -17.44 -1.71
N ASP A 270 13.74 -16.73 -0.64
CA ASP A 270 13.09 -16.80 0.67
C ASP A 270 11.92 -15.81 0.78
N ARG A 271 10.71 -16.29 0.48
CA ARG A 271 9.44 -15.57 0.62
C ARG A 271 8.27 -16.56 0.58
N VAL A 272 7.14 -16.20 1.18
CA VAL A 272 5.88 -16.90 0.89
C VAL A 272 5.27 -16.26 -0.35
N PHE A 273 5.04 -17.06 -1.37
CA PHE A 273 4.34 -16.60 -2.57
C PHE A 273 2.83 -16.63 -2.32
N VAL A 274 2.18 -15.48 -2.47
CA VAL A 274 0.74 -15.33 -2.22
C VAL A 274 0.02 -14.94 -3.51
N TRP A 275 -0.88 -15.81 -3.97
CA TRP A 275 -1.89 -15.46 -4.97
C TRP A 275 -2.94 -14.56 -4.31
N ALA A 276 -2.86 -13.26 -4.62
CA ALA A 276 -3.71 -12.22 -4.03
C ALA A 276 -4.22 -11.33 -5.15
N SER A 277 -5.36 -11.67 -5.75
CA SER A 277 -5.93 -11.02 -6.95
C SER A 277 -7.45 -10.91 -6.85
N ILE A 278 -8.12 -10.44 -7.90
CA ILE A 278 -9.60 -10.41 -7.93
C ILE A 278 -10.24 -11.80 -7.79
N ASP A 279 -9.55 -12.87 -8.18
CA ASP A 279 -10.03 -14.25 -8.03
C ASP A 279 -9.61 -14.87 -6.68
N TYR A 280 -8.63 -14.26 -6.01
CA TYR A 280 -8.04 -14.74 -4.76
C TYR A 280 -8.07 -13.61 -3.72
N VAL A 281 -9.27 -13.34 -3.21
CA VAL A 281 -9.58 -12.25 -2.27
C VAL A 281 -9.62 -12.75 -0.83
N ILE A 282 -9.70 -11.82 0.13
CA ILE A 282 -10.30 -12.12 1.44
C ILE A 282 -11.82 -12.03 1.27
N PRO A 283 -12.57 -13.15 1.34
CA PRO A 283 -14.00 -13.17 1.00
C PRO A 283 -14.86 -12.39 2.01
N GLU A 284 -15.94 -11.79 1.52
CA GLU A 284 -16.93 -11.12 2.38
C GLU A 284 -17.47 -12.05 3.48
N GLY A 285 -17.50 -11.55 4.72
CA GLY A 285 -17.99 -12.29 5.88
C GLY A 285 -16.99 -13.26 6.50
N GLU A 286 -15.78 -13.38 5.93
CA GLU A 286 -14.68 -14.13 6.53
C GLU A 286 -13.71 -13.21 7.28
N GLN A 287 -13.07 -13.77 8.30
CA GLN A 287 -12.03 -13.11 9.09
C GLN A 287 -10.72 -13.85 8.90
N HIS A 288 -9.68 -13.11 8.51
CA HIS A 288 -8.33 -13.59 8.27
C HIS A 288 -7.31 -12.82 9.10
N THR A 289 -6.28 -13.49 9.61
CA THR A 289 -5.17 -12.92 10.39
C THR A 289 -3.83 -13.39 9.83
N TRP A 290 -3.11 -12.48 9.20
CA TRP A 290 -1.80 -12.75 8.62
C TRP A 290 -0.71 -12.41 9.63
N ALA A 291 0.03 -13.44 10.06
CA ALA A 291 1.19 -13.32 10.93
C ALA A 291 2.48 -13.20 10.11
N ASP A 292 3.56 -12.71 10.73
CA ASP A 292 4.91 -12.75 10.14
C ASP A 292 5.45 -14.20 10.11
N PRO A 293 5.66 -14.80 8.93
CA PRO A 293 6.18 -16.16 8.83
C PRO A 293 7.73 -16.21 8.87
N GLY A 294 8.39 -15.09 9.20
CA GLY A 294 9.85 -14.95 9.25
C GLY A 294 10.50 -14.64 7.90
N VAL A 295 9.70 -14.57 6.83
CA VAL A 295 10.08 -14.15 5.48
C VAL A 295 8.97 -13.28 4.86
N PRO A 296 9.27 -12.42 3.87
CA PRO A 296 8.25 -11.56 3.28
C PRO A 296 7.13 -12.33 2.58
N LEU A 297 5.90 -11.80 2.64
CA LEU A 297 4.79 -12.23 1.79
C LEU A 297 4.89 -11.52 0.43
N TYR A 298 5.01 -12.27 -0.65
CA TYR A 298 5.06 -11.72 -2.01
C TYR A 298 3.71 -11.85 -2.69
N LEU A 299 3.02 -10.72 -2.83
CA LEU A 299 1.67 -10.65 -3.39
C LEU A 299 1.78 -10.54 -4.91
N LYS A 300 1.49 -11.65 -5.60
CA LYS A 300 1.46 -11.70 -7.07
C LYS A 300 0.03 -11.78 -7.59
N GLN A 301 -0.18 -11.13 -8.73
CA GLN A 301 -1.44 -11.12 -9.48
C GLN A 301 -1.18 -11.54 -10.92
N ASN A 302 -2.18 -12.16 -11.54
CA ASN A 302 -2.22 -12.34 -12.98
C ASN A 302 -3.03 -11.22 -13.66
N ARG A 303 -4.05 -10.64 -12.97
CA ARG A 303 -4.85 -9.49 -13.39
C ARG A 303 -5.49 -8.81 -12.17
N HIS A 304 -5.52 -7.47 -12.15
CA HIS A 304 -6.25 -6.63 -11.18
C HIS A 304 -5.79 -6.70 -9.72
N THR A 305 -6.03 -5.60 -9.00
CA THR A 305 -5.82 -5.35 -7.56
C THR A 305 -6.43 -6.45 -6.65
N PHE A 306 -5.75 -6.75 -5.56
CA PHE A 306 -6.15 -7.72 -4.52
C PHE A 306 -7.35 -7.16 -3.74
N GLY A 307 -8.45 -7.90 -3.68
CA GLY A 307 -9.63 -7.53 -2.91
C GLY A 307 -9.56 -8.01 -1.46
N VAL A 308 -9.80 -7.09 -0.53
CA VAL A 308 -10.09 -7.40 0.89
C VAL A 308 -11.56 -7.07 1.12
N GLU A 309 -12.43 -8.06 0.92
CA GLU A 309 -13.89 -7.93 1.00
C GLU A 309 -14.44 -8.33 2.37
N GLY A 310 -13.75 -9.24 3.07
CA GLY A 310 -13.96 -9.56 4.48
C GLY A 310 -13.04 -8.76 5.41
N ASP A 311 -12.72 -9.33 6.56
CA ASP A 311 -11.87 -8.72 7.58
C ASP A 311 -10.44 -9.29 7.49
N LEU A 312 -9.45 -8.41 7.26
CA LEU A 312 -8.04 -8.76 7.27
C LEU A 312 -7.30 -8.05 8.40
N THR A 313 -6.70 -8.82 9.31
CA THR A 313 -5.76 -8.31 10.30
C THR A 313 -4.33 -8.66 9.90
N LEU A 314 -3.45 -7.66 9.85
CA LEU A 314 -2.01 -7.83 9.65
C LEU A 314 -1.31 -7.70 11.01
N GLU A 315 -0.68 -8.78 11.48
CA GLU A 315 0.02 -8.76 12.76
C GLU A 315 1.34 -7.96 12.68
N PRO A 316 1.82 -7.39 13.82
CA PRO A 316 3.07 -6.65 13.86
C PRO A 316 4.27 -7.45 13.32
N GLY A 317 5.16 -6.77 12.60
CA GLY A 317 6.40 -7.33 12.04
C GLY A 317 6.27 -7.86 10.61
N ILE A 318 5.06 -8.08 10.11
CA ILE A 318 4.84 -8.63 8.77
C ILE A 318 5.31 -7.69 7.65
N GLU A 319 5.92 -8.26 6.61
CA GLU A 319 6.34 -7.54 5.39
C GLU A 319 5.60 -8.05 4.15
N LEU A 320 4.83 -7.17 3.52
CA LEU A 320 4.14 -7.40 2.25
C LEU A 320 4.95 -6.76 1.11
N ARG A 321 5.35 -7.57 0.13
CA ARG A 321 5.98 -7.16 -1.12
C ARG A 321 5.00 -7.29 -2.27
N VAL A 322 4.51 -6.17 -2.76
CA VAL A 322 3.49 -6.10 -3.81
C VAL A 322 4.15 -6.12 -5.19
N ALA A 323 3.75 -7.04 -6.06
CA ALA A 323 4.29 -7.13 -7.42
C ALA A 323 3.89 -5.91 -8.29
N GLN A 324 4.54 -5.75 -9.44
CA GLN A 324 4.43 -4.54 -10.25
C GLN A 324 3.00 -4.32 -10.78
N GLY A 325 2.50 -3.09 -10.66
CA GLY A 325 1.18 -2.69 -11.18
C GLY A 325 -0.01 -3.28 -10.42
N ASN A 326 0.25 -3.92 -9.28
CA ASN A 326 -0.79 -4.46 -8.40
C ASN A 326 -1.18 -3.44 -7.35
N GLY A 327 -2.32 -3.60 -6.70
CA GLY A 327 -2.66 -2.84 -5.48
C GLY A 327 -3.45 -3.67 -4.48
N ILE A 328 -3.86 -3.03 -3.38
CA ILE A 328 -4.72 -3.61 -2.35
C ILE A 328 -5.98 -2.76 -2.25
N PHE A 329 -7.14 -3.37 -2.48
CA PHE A 329 -8.45 -2.72 -2.50
C PHE A 329 -9.32 -3.26 -1.38
N VAL A 330 -9.67 -2.41 -0.42
CA VAL A 330 -10.39 -2.77 0.81
C VAL A 330 -11.83 -2.29 0.71
N THR A 331 -12.77 -3.24 0.71
CA THR A 331 -14.22 -3.01 0.80
C THR A 331 -14.84 -3.61 2.06
N GLY A 332 -14.17 -4.60 2.67
CA GLY A 332 -14.44 -5.08 4.02
C GLY A 332 -13.66 -4.27 5.04
N SER A 333 -12.74 -4.88 5.80
CA SER A 333 -11.84 -4.17 6.70
C SER A 333 -10.38 -4.61 6.59
N LEU A 334 -9.46 -3.65 6.77
CA LEU A 334 -8.03 -3.94 6.92
C LEU A 334 -7.49 -3.24 8.16
N ASN A 335 -7.11 -4.04 9.14
CA ASN A 335 -6.46 -3.61 10.37
C ASN A 335 -4.98 -3.96 10.34
N ALA A 336 -4.11 -2.96 10.40
CA ALA A 336 -2.68 -3.12 10.55
C ALA A 336 -2.21 -2.21 11.68
N ALA A 337 -2.01 -2.77 12.87
CA ALA A 337 -1.76 -1.98 14.06
C ALA A 337 -0.72 -2.62 14.99
N ILE A 338 0.35 -1.86 15.26
CA ILE A 338 1.28 -2.17 16.35
C ILE A 338 0.75 -1.65 17.69
N PRO A 339 1.22 -2.17 18.84
CA PRO A 339 0.92 -1.61 20.16
C PRO A 339 1.27 -0.12 20.26
N GLU A 340 0.38 0.67 20.88
CA GLU A 340 0.59 2.12 21.02
C GLU A 340 1.87 2.49 21.79
N GLY A 341 2.30 1.62 22.72
CA GLY A 341 3.55 1.81 23.47
C GLY A 341 4.82 1.73 22.61
N ASP A 342 4.71 1.23 21.37
CA ASP A 342 5.81 1.16 20.41
C ASP A 342 5.91 2.42 19.53
N LEU A 343 4.94 3.33 19.65
CA LEU A 343 4.95 4.64 18.98
C LEU A 343 5.59 5.72 19.86
N PRO A 344 6.12 6.80 19.26
CA PRO A 344 6.56 7.96 20.02
C PRO A 344 5.40 8.56 20.82
N ALA A 345 5.73 9.08 22.01
CA ALA A 345 4.76 9.76 22.86
C ALA A 345 4.30 11.10 22.26
N GLU A 346 5.17 11.76 21.50
CA GLU A 346 4.91 13.05 20.85
C GLU A 346 5.61 13.11 19.49
N GLY A 347 5.00 13.83 18.55
CA GLY A 347 5.56 14.08 17.22
C GLY A 347 5.46 12.88 16.26
N ALA A 348 5.88 13.13 15.02
CA ALA A 348 5.82 12.16 13.95
C ALA A 348 6.87 11.04 14.11
N VAL A 349 6.57 9.86 13.58
CA VAL A 349 7.55 8.77 13.48
C VAL A 349 8.65 9.11 12.46
N GLU A 350 9.91 9.17 12.90
CA GLU A 350 11.03 9.51 12.00
C GLU A 350 11.67 8.28 11.32
N SER A 351 11.41 7.09 11.84
CA SER A 351 11.94 5.83 11.32
C SER A 351 10.92 4.72 11.54
N PRO A 352 10.96 3.64 10.73
CA PRO A 352 10.07 2.49 10.93
C PRO A 352 10.11 2.00 12.38
N PRO A 353 8.95 1.86 13.06
CA PRO A 353 8.88 1.17 14.34
C PRO A 353 9.47 -0.26 14.26
N ALA A 354 9.98 -0.77 15.38
CA ALA A 354 10.70 -2.05 15.39
C ALA A 354 9.88 -3.25 14.88
N ASN A 355 8.58 -3.23 15.12
CA ASN A 355 7.57 -4.23 14.73
C ASN A 355 6.58 -3.67 13.70
N ALA A 356 7.01 -2.67 12.92
CA ALA A 356 6.14 -2.05 11.93
C ALA A 356 5.59 -3.06 10.94
N VAL A 357 4.30 -2.92 10.61
CA VAL A 357 3.71 -3.61 9.46
C VAL A 357 4.18 -2.89 8.21
N THR A 358 4.91 -3.57 7.33
CA THR A 358 5.51 -2.95 6.13
C THR A 358 4.78 -3.41 4.88
N ILE A 359 4.25 -2.47 4.09
CA ILE A 359 3.63 -2.72 2.79
C ILE A 359 4.43 -1.94 1.74
N ARG A 360 5.09 -2.64 0.82
CA ARG A 360 5.93 -1.97 -0.17
C ARG A 360 5.95 -2.67 -1.52
N GLY A 361 6.40 -1.95 -2.55
CA GLY A 361 6.72 -2.54 -3.84
C GLY A 361 7.78 -3.63 -3.72
N ALA A 362 7.63 -4.71 -4.49
CA ALA A 362 8.62 -5.79 -4.53
C ALA A 362 9.99 -5.33 -5.07
N GLN A 363 10.01 -4.21 -5.79
CA GLN A 363 11.22 -3.43 -6.06
C GLN A 363 11.09 -2.04 -5.46
N ALA A 364 12.23 -1.49 -5.04
CA ALA A 364 12.31 -0.14 -4.48
C ALA A 364 12.27 0.91 -5.60
N THR A 365 11.12 1.06 -6.22
CA THR A 365 10.87 2.03 -7.30
C THR A 365 9.57 2.75 -7.00
N PRO A 366 9.55 4.08 -6.83
CA PRO A 366 8.30 4.83 -6.70
C PRO A 366 7.34 4.48 -7.86
N GLY A 367 6.06 4.29 -7.56
CA GLY A 367 5.06 3.90 -8.56
C GLY A 367 5.12 2.43 -8.98
N TYR A 368 5.85 1.57 -8.26
CA TYR A 368 5.96 0.15 -8.61
C TYR A 368 4.62 -0.58 -8.50
N TRP A 369 3.77 -0.18 -7.55
CA TRP A 369 2.45 -0.77 -7.30
C TRP A 369 1.41 0.35 -7.07
N GLU A 370 0.12 0.08 -7.28
CA GLU A 370 -0.98 1.08 -7.30
C GLU A 370 -1.21 1.78 -5.94
N GLY A 371 -0.91 1.12 -4.83
CA GLY A 371 -1.18 1.63 -3.47
C GLY A 371 -2.30 0.91 -2.73
N LEU A 372 -2.57 1.37 -1.51
CA LEU A 372 -3.62 0.87 -0.63
C LEU A 372 -4.87 1.74 -0.76
N MET A 373 -6.01 1.14 -1.09
CA MET A 373 -7.25 1.86 -1.41
C MET A 373 -8.40 1.35 -0.55
N TYR A 374 -8.98 2.21 0.29
CA TYR A 374 -10.23 1.94 0.99
C TYR A 374 -11.39 2.52 0.20
N SER A 375 -12.42 1.72 -0.09
CA SER A 375 -13.59 2.13 -0.87
C SER A 375 -14.88 1.57 -0.26
N GLU A 376 -15.89 2.41 -0.11
CA GLU A 376 -17.23 2.03 0.37
C GLU A 376 -17.25 1.26 1.71
N THR A 377 -16.21 1.42 2.54
CA THR A 377 -16.08 0.74 3.83
C THR A 377 -16.04 1.72 5.01
N LYS A 378 -17.03 1.62 5.91
CA LYS A 378 -17.11 2.46 7.13
C LYS A 378 -16.65 1.74 8.39
N ASP A 379 -15.99 0.60 8.24
CA ASP A 379 -15.62 -0.23 9.39
C ASP A 379 -14.64 0.52 10.32
N ALA A 380 -14.87 0.40 11.62
CA ALA A 380 -14.00 1.01 12.62
C ALA A 380 -12.62 0.34 12.70
N ASN A 381 -12.52 -0.90 12.22
CA ASN A 381 -11.30 -1.70 12.17
C ASN A 381 -10.32 -1.27 11.07
N ASN A 382 -10.74 -0.39 10.16
CA ASN A 382 -9.84 0.25 9.19
C ASN A 382 -8.86 1.19 9.90
N VAL A 383 -7.72 0.63 10.28
CA VAL A 383 -6.70 1.29 11.10
C VAL A 383 -5.32 0.97 10.54
N LEU A 384 -4.53 2.02 10.29
CA LEU A 384 -3.11 1.93 9.99
C LEU A 384 -2.34 2.56 11.16
N ARG A 385 -1.87 1.73 12.09
CA ARG A 385 -1.06 2.16 13.23
C ARG A 385 0.35 1.58 13.17
N GLY A 386 1.37 2.44 13.08
CA GLY A 386 2.76 1.99 12.97
C GLY A 386 3.08 1.29 11.66
N VAL A 387 2.36 1.65 10.59
CA VAL A 387 2.50 1.04 9.26
C VAL A 387 3.52 1.82 8.44
N VAL A 388 4.33 1.10 7.65
CA VAL A 388 5.20 1.69 6.62
C VAL A 388 4.63 1.39 5.23
N VAL A 389 4.37 2.43 4.44
CA VAL A 389 3.90 2.31 3.05
C VAL A 389 4.93 2.94 2.11
N ARG A 390 5.48 2.13 1.18
CA ARG A 390 6.51 2.59 0.23
C ARG A 390 6.34 2.11 -1.20
N HIS A 391 6.93 2.86 -2.14
CA HIS A 391 7.06 2.49 -3.56
C HIS A 391 5.71 2.36 -4.29
N ALA A 392 4.65 2.92 -3.72
CA ALA A 392 3.29 2.87 -4.24
C ALA A 392 3.02 4.01 -5.23
N GLY A 393 1.76 4.17 -5.61
CA GLY A 393 1.29 5.22 -6.50
C GLY A 393 1.60 4.96 -7.98
N GLY A 394 1.50 3.70 -8.39
CA GLY A 394 1.36 3.35 -9.80
C GLY A 394 -0.02 3.74 -10.34
N GLU A 395 -0.15 3.80 -11.67
CA GLU A 395 -1.40 4.17 -12.35
C GLU A 395 -2.59 3.35 -11.84
N PRO A 396 -3.60 4.00 -11.23
CA PRO A 396 -4.76 3.30 -10.71
C PRO A 396 -5.59 2.69 -11.84
N GLY A 397 -5.74 1.36 -11.87
CA GLY A 397 -6.59 0.68 -12.84
C GLY A 397 -8.02 1.25 -12.89
N GLY A 398 -8.57 1.44 -14.10
CA GLY A 398 -9.84 2.12 -14.41
C GLY A 398 -11.10 1.56 -13.72
N ARG A 399 -11.30 1.95 -12.45
CA ARG A 399 -12.39 1.49 -11.55
C ARG A 399 -13.63 2.38 -11.56
N GLY A 400 -13.69 3.40 -12.43
CA GLY A 400 -14.81 4.34 -12.50
C GLY A 400 -14.94 5.28 -11.28
N ILE A 401 -14.01 5.20 -10.34
CA ILE A 401 -13.84 6.11 -9.21
C ILE A 401 -12.65 7.01 -9.55
N TYR A 402 -12.83 8.32 -9.41
CA TYR A 402 -11.74 9.27 -9.57
C TYR A 402 -10.72 9.07 -8.45
N GLN A 403 -9.46 8.86 -8.83
CA GLN A 403 -8.34 8.74 -7.92
C GLN A 403 -7.07 9.21 -8.62
N GLU A 404 -6.17 9.81 -7.85
CA GLU A 404 -4.82 10.13 -8.28
C GLU A 404 -3.85 9.07 -7.74
N PRO A 405 -2.68 8.89 -8.35
CA PRO A 405 -1.66 8.00 -7.81
C PRO A 405 -1.29 8.39 -6.38
N ALA A 406 -1.32 7.41 -5.47
CA ALA A 406 -1.02 7.65 -4.06
C ALA A 406 -0.53 6.40 -3.31
N GLY A 407 0.14 6.62 -2.18
CA GLY A 407 0.48 5.55 -1.24
C GLY A 407 -0.73 4.96 -0.54
N VAL A 408 -1.55 5.83 0.04
CA VAL A 408 -2.79 5.46 0.73
C VAL A 408 -3.93 6.31 0.19
N SER A 409 -5.04 5.66 -0.17
CA SER A 409 -6.25 6.30 -0.69
C SER A 409 -7.45 6.00 0.20
N VAL A 410 -8.14 7.06 0.63
CA VAL A 410 -9.44 6.99 1.30
C VAL A 410 -10.50 7.47 0.32
N LEU A 411 -11.13 6.52 -0.37
CA LEU A 411 -12.10 6.81 -1.42
C LEU A 411 -13.49 7.04 -0.83
N THR A 412 -14.44 7.43 -1.69
CA THR A 412 -15.80 7.79 -1.32
C THR A 412 -16.47 6.71 -0.45
N GLY A 413 -17.15 7.17 0.61
CA GLY A 413 -17.85 6.31 1.56
C GLY A 413 -16.95 5.60 2.56
N SER A 414 -15.65 5.91 2.63
CA SER A 414 -14.69 5.12 3.41
C SER A 414 -14.22 5.80 4.69
N ARG A 415 -14.07 5.01 5.75
CA ARG A 415 -13.50 5.39 7.06
C ARG A 415 -12.09 4.84 7.20
N LEU A 416 -11.17 5.67 7.69
CA LEU A 416 -9.80 5.25 8.02
C LEU A 416 -9.28 6.03 9.24
N THR A 417 -8.50 5.36 10.09
CA THR A 417 -7.66 6.00 11.12
C THR A 417 -6.18 5.75 10.79
N VAL A 418 -5.36 6.79 10.78
CA VAL A 418 -3.91 6.70 10.55
C VAL A 418 -3.18 7.26 11.76
N ASP A 419 -2.26 6.48 12.33
CA ASP A 419 -1.57 6.84 13.57
C ASP A 419 -0.13 6.29 13.60
N GLY A 420 0.88 7.14 13.69
CA GLY A 420 2.26 6.67 13.74
C GLY A 420 2.74 5.99 12.45
N ALA A 421 2.17 6.33 11.29
CA ALA A 421 2.55 5.73 10.02
C ALA A 421 3.74 6.46 9.36
N LEU A 422 4.49 5.74 8.52
CA LEU A 422 5.51 6.30 7.63
C LEU A 422 5.09 6.05 6.19
N ILE A 423 4.69 7.11 5.48
CA ILE A 423 4.19 7.05 4.11
C ILE A 423 5.20 7.79 3.21
N GLU A 424 6.04 7.03 2.51
CA GLU A 424 7.18 7.60 1.82
C GLU A 424 7.63 6.87 0.56
N ASP A 425 8.45 7.53 -0.25
CA ASP A 425 9.04 6.97 -1.46
C ASP A 425 7.97 6.45 -2.45
N ASN A 426 6.81 7.13 -2.51
CA ASN A 426 5.71 6.82 -3.43
C ASN A 426 5.71 7.80 -4.62
N ASP A 427 5.14 7.39 -5.74
CA ASP A 427 4.91 8.26 -6.89
C ASP A 427 3.50 8.88 -6.78
N GLY A 428 3.37 10.20 -6.85
CA GLY A 428 2.11 10.90 -6.51
C GLY A 428 1.96 11.25 -5.03
N TYR A 429 0.73 11.22 -4.51
CA TYR A 429 0.44 11.67 -3.15
C TYR A 429 0.87 10.66 -2.08
N GLY A 430 1.27 11.12 -0.90
CA GLY A 430 1.33 10.23 0.27
C GLY A 430 -0.07 9.72 0.64
N LEU A 431 -0.99 10.66 0.86
CA LEU A 431 -2.39 10.41 1.20
C LEU A 431 -3.34 11.08 0.20
N PHE A 432 -4.17 10.31 -0.48
CA PHE A 432 -5.26 10.81 -1.32
C PHE A 432 -6.61 10.59 -0.64
N VAL A 433 -7.41 11.64 -0.50
CA VAL A 433 -8.74 11.53 0.11
C VAL A 433 -9.80 12.08 -0.82
N ASN A 434 -10.76 11.22 -1.18
CA ASN A 434 -11.87 11.56 -2.05
C ASN A 434 -13.06 12.15 -1.26
N LYS A 435 -14.06 12.69 -1.96
CA LYS A 435 -15.27 13.27 -1.36
C LYS A 435 -16.06 12.22 -0.56
N GLU A 436 -16.87 12.71 0.38
CA GLU A 436 -17.78 11.87 1.19
C GLU A 436 -17.05 10.74 1.93
N ASN A 437 -15.84 11.02 2.42
CA ASN A 437 -15.05 10.13 3.27
C ASN A 437 -15.32 10.39 4.76
N GLU A 438 -14.85 9.47 5.59
CA GLU A 438 -14.85 9.53 7.05
C GLU A 438 -13.42 9.32 7.60
N LEU A 439 -12.39 9.95 7.01
CA LEU A 439 -11.05 9.96 7.59
C LEU A 439 -11.11 10.57 9.01
N GLN A 440 -10.72 9.79 10.02
CA GLN A 440 -10.95 10.14 11.42
C GLN A 440 -9.81 10.97 12.01
N GLY A 441 -8.59 10.76 11.53
CA GLY A 441 -7.39 11.38 12.07
C GLY A 441 -6.12 10.84 11.42
N VAL A 442 -5.12 11.71 11.30
CA VAL A 442 -3.75 11.44 10.86
C VAL A 442 -2.82 11.98 11.94
N GLU A 443 -2.48 11.14 12.90
CA GLU A 443 -1.67 11.51 14.07
C GLU A 443 -0.30 10.84 14.01
N ARG A 444 0.72 11.47 14.61
CA ARG A 444 2.11 10.97 14.73
C ARG A 444 2.70 10.44 13.42
N THR A 445 2.17 10.86 12.27
CA THR A 445 2.44 10.27 10.96
C THR A 445 3.44 11.12 10.21
N ARG A 446 4.39 10.47 9.53
CA ARG A 446 5.39 11.12 8.69
C ARG A 446 5.10 10.84 7.24
N ILE A 447 4.87 11.90 6.46
CA ILE A 447 4.64 11.82 5.02
C ILE A 447 5.74 12.61 4.30
N ARG A 448 6.65 11.93 3.62
CA ARG A 448 7.83 12.51 2.95
C ARG A 448 8.25 11.73 1.71
N ASN A 449 9.10 12.30 0.86
CA ASN A 449 9.57 11.67 -0.38
C ASN A 449 8.43 11.20 -1.30
N ASN A 450 7.31 11.93 -1.33
CA ASN A 450 6.25 11.78 -2.31
C ASN A 450 6.21 13.05 -3.18
N VAL A 451 5.33 13.12 -4.19
CA VAL A 451 5.15 14.34 -5.00
C VAL A 451 4.57 15.46 -4.14
N ASP A 452 3.46 15.18 -3.47
CA ASP A 452 2.84 16.04 -2.44
C ASP A 452 2.46 15.16 -1.23
N PRO A 453 2.46 15.69 0.00
CA PRO A 453 2.08 14.92 1.18
C PRO A 453 0.64 14.41 1.11
N ALA A 454 -0.32 15.28 0.75
CA ALA A 454 -1.71 14.87 0.67
C ALA A 454 -2.57 15.74 -0.24
N GLN A 455 -3.63 15.12 -0.77
CA GLN A 455 -4.81 15.80 -1.29
C GLN A 455 -6.02 15.45 -0.43
N VAL A 456 -6.77 16.46 0.02
CA VAL A 456 -7.98 16.30 0.83
C VAL A 456 -9.10 17.24 0.38
N PHE A 457 -10.32 16.94 0.80
CA PHE A 457 -11.43 17.90 0.72
C PHE A 457 -11.39 18.85 1.90
N PHE A 458 -11.92 20.07 1.74
CA PHE A 458 -11.96 21.05 2.83
C PHE A 458 -12.61 20.50 4.11
N THR A 459 -13.67 19.71 3.98
CA THR A 459 -14.37 19.08 5.11
C THR A 459 -13.54 18.04 5.85
N THR A 460 -12.44 17.57 5.26
CA THR A 460 -11.52 16.56 5.82
C THR A 460 -10.27 17.19 6.44
N VAL A 461 -9.99 18.47 6.19
CA VAL A 461 -8.86 19.20 6.78
C VAL A 461 -8.73 19.02 8.30
N PRO A 462 -9.81 18.99 9.11
CA PRO A 462 -9.69 18.78 10.56
C PRO A 462 -9.07 17.44 10.98
N ALA A 463 -9.04 16.45 10.09
CA ALA A 463 -8.44 15.15 10.37
C ALA A 463 -6.91 15.16 10.29
N LEU A 464 -6.29 16.24 9.79
CA LEU A 464 -4.84 16.37 9.70
C LEU A 464 -4.28 16.81 11.06
N GLY A 465 -3.63 15.87 11.76
CA GLY A 465 -3.15 16.08 13.13
C GLY A 465 -1.90 16.94 13.18
N THR A 466 -1.80 17.80 14.20
CA THR A 466 -0.62 18.65 14.44
C THR A 466 0.56 17.89 15.02
N THR A 467 0.37 16.62 15.39
CA THR A 467 1.46 15.72 15.81
C THR A 467 2.13 15.02 14.63
N SER A 468 1.58 15.17 13.42
CA SER A 468 2.12 14.62 12.17
C SER A 468 3.05 15.62 11.47
N SER A 469 3.83 15.14 10.50
CA SER A 469 4.71 15.97 9.68
C SER A 469 4.54 15.66 8.19
N TYR A 470 4.27 16.73 7.43
CA TYR A 470 3.90 16.73 6.01
C TYR A 470 5.00 17.32 5.11
N THR A 471 6.22 17.49 5.64
CA THR A 471 7.35 18.14 4.93
C THR A 471 8.36 17.14 4.34
N GLY A 472 9.25 17.58 3.45
CA GLY A 472 10.22 16.71 2.78
C GLY A 472 9.66 15.92 1.60
N ASN A 473 8.58 16.38 0.98
CA ASN A 473 8.06 15.92 -0.31
C ASN A 473 8.64 16.79 -1.44
N ASP A 474 8.37 16.46 -2.71
CA ASP A 474 8.79 17.31 -3.83
C ASP A 474 8.15 18.70 -3.72
N THR A 475 6.89 18.74 -3.28
CA THR A 475 6.22 19.95 -2.84
C THR A 475 5.60 19.76 -1.46
N ASP A 476 6.04 20.56 -0.50
CA ASP A 476 5.50 20.57 0.86
C ASP A 476 4.24 21.44 0.91
N ARG A 477 3.09 20.87 0.53
CA ARG A 477 1.77 21.50 0.65
C ARG A 477 0.65 20.46 0.69
N ILE A 478 -0.44 20.79 1.37
CA ILE A 478 -1.68 20.00 1.30
C ILE A 478 -2.56 20.58 0.20
N GLU A 479 -2.87 19.78 -0.82
CA GLU A 479 -3.87 20.16 -1.84
C GLU A 479 -5.28 20.05 -1.24
N VAL A 480 -5.98 21.18 -1.15
CA VAL A 480 -7.34 21.25 -0.59
C VAL A 480 -8.34 21.49 -1.71
N ILE A 481 -9.17 20.49 -1.98
CA ILE A 481 -10.24 20.55 -2.96
C ILE A 481 -11.47 21.20 -2.33
N ASN A 482 -11.94 22.27 -2.98
CA ASN A 482 -13.13 22.99 -2.57
C ASN A 482 -14.40 22.15 -2.86
N PRO A 483 -15.31 21.97 -1.89
CA PRO A 483 -16.58 21.30 -2.14
C PRO A 483 -17.44 22.05 -3.18
N THR A 484 -18.32 21.31 -3.85
CA THR A 484 -19.32 21.88 -4.77
C THR A 484 -20.40 22.68 -4.05
N ASN A 485 -20.72 22.28 -2.82
CA ASN A 485 -21.73 22.90 -1.97
C ASN A 485 -21.06 23.71 -0.86
N ALA A 486 -21.84 24.59 -0.22
CA ALA A 486 -21.39 25.30 0.96
C ALA A 486 -21.02 24.33 2.10
N ILE A 487 -20.08 24.76 2.93
CA ILE A 487 -19.67 24.05 4.14
C ILE A 487 -20.75 24.30 5.20
N GLU A 488 -21.51 23.25 5.50
CA GLU A 488 -22.65 23.29 6.44
C GLU A 488 -22.33 22.62 7.78
N THR A 489 -21.10 22.16 7.99
CA THR A 489 -20.64 21.57 9.25
C THR A 489 -19.50 22.38 9.82
N SER A 490 -19.58 22.72 11.12
CA SER A 490 -18.55 23.50 11.79
C SER A 490 -17.24 22.73 11.88
N LEU A 491 -16.12 23.41 11.67
CA LEU A 491 -14.80 22.78 11.66
C LEU A 491 -13.66 23.73 12.02
N THR A 492 -12.50 23.16 12.34
CA THR A 492 -11.26 23.90 12.60
C THR A 492 -10.20 23.48 11.59
N VAL A 493 -9.54 24.46 10.97
CA VAL A 493 -8.33 24.27 10.17
C VAL A 493 -7.12 24.26 11.12
N PRO A 494 -6.43 23.12 11.29
CA PRO A 494 -5.31 23.01 12.22
C PRO A 494 -4.02 23.62 11.65
N ALA A 495 -3.17 24.14 12.54
CA ALA A 495 -1.83 24.61 12.19
C ALA A 495 -0.84 23.44 12.12
N ILE A 496 -0.70 22.88 10.92
CA ILE A 496 0.26 21.81 10.59
C ILE A 496 1.59 22.40 10.06
N ASP A 497 2.60 21.56 9.86
CA ASP A 497 3.94 21.98 9.40
C ASP A 497 4.06 22.21 7.87
N ALA A 498 2.95 22.20 7.15
CA ALA A 498 2.89 22.47 5.70
C ALA A 498 1.73 23.43 5.35
N PRO A 499 1.87 24.28 4.32
CA PRO A 499 0.81 25.16 3.86
C PRO A 499 -0.36 24.38 3.24
N TYR A 500 -1.57 24.88 3.42
CA TYR A 500 -2.74 24.46 2.66
C TYR A 500 -2.83 25.21 1.34
N ARG A 501 -3.07 24.53 0.23
CA ARG A 501 -3.31 25.16 -1.06
C ARG A 501 -4.74 24.92 -1.52
N PHE A 502 -5.50 26.00 -1.60
CA PHE A 502 -6.89 26.00 -2.03
C PHE A 502 -6.95 26.15 -3.54
N SER A 503 -7.31 25.07 -4.20
CA SER A 503 -7.49 25.02 -5.65
C SER A 503 -8.93 25.38 -6.03
N LEU A 504 -9.08 25.96 -7.23
CA LEU A 504 -10.42 26.16 -7.82
C LEU A 504 -11.07 24.80 -8.06
N SER A 505 -12.35 24.66 -7.70
CA SER A 505 -13.13 23.52 -8.17
C SER A 505 -13.63 23.80 -9.59
N GLU A 506 -13.99 22.76 -10.35
CA GLU A 506 -14.61 22.92 -11.68
C GLU A 506 -15.92 23.74 -11.63
N VAL A 507 -16.50 23.89 -10.44
CA VAL A 507 -17.83 24.44 -10.18
C VAL A 507 -17.81 25.85 -9.59
N GLY A 508 -16.66 26.37 -9.16
CA GLY A 508 -16.57 27.73 -8.66
C GLY A 508 -15.23 28.13 -8.07
N SER A 509 -15.04 29.44 -7.94
CA SER A 509 -13.83 30.03 -7.36
C SER A 509 -13.98 30.43 -5.89
N LEU A 510 -15.08 30.08 -5.24
CA LEU A 510 -15.35 30.50 -3.86
C LEU A 510 -15.52 29.30 -2.95
N VAL A 511 -14.80 29.30 -1.83
CA VAL A 511 -15.09 28.46 -0.68
C VAL A 511 -16.27 29.08 0.05
N GLN A 512 -17.43 28.46 -0.04
CA GLN A 512 -18.66 28.96 0.58
C GLN A 512 -18.82 28.37 1.98
N ILE A 513 -18.95 29.22 3.00
CA ILE A 513 -19.02 28.82 4.41
C ILE A 513 -20.39 29.20 4.96
N ALA A 514 -21.23 28.21 5.27
CA ALA A 514 -22.55 28.40 5.89
C ALA A 514 -22.60 27.95 7.36
N ALA A 515 -21.52 27.37 7.88
CA ALA A 515 -21.33 26.97 9.28
C ALA A 515 -20.19 27.74 9.94
N ASP A 516 -19.79 27.34 11.16
CA ASP A 516 -18.70 28.00 11.88
C ASP A 516 -17.34 27.38 11.51
N VAL A 517 -16.46 28.19 10.92
CA VAL A 517 -15.10 27.78 10.57
C VAL A 517 -14.08 28.57 11.40
N ALA A 518 -13.19 27.86 12.07
CA ALA A 518 -12.05 28.45 12.78
C ALA A 518 -10.73 28.11 12.07
N VAL A 519 -9.83 29.07 11.94
CA VAL A 519 -8.45 28.88 11.45
C VAL A 519 -7.50 29.11 12.61
N ALA A 520 -6.75 28.07 12.98
CA ALA A 520 -5.84 28.09 14.12
C ALA A 520 -4.62 29.00 13.91
N ASP A 521 -4.08 29.54 15.01
CA ASP A 521 -2.85 30.32 15.01
C ASP A 521 -1.66 29.52 14.43
N GLY A 522 -0.93 30.12 13.48
CA GLY A 522 0.21 29.51 12.80
C GLY A 522 -0.14 28.85 11.47
N THR A 523 -1.41 28.93 11.04
CA THR A 523 -1.84 28.33 9.78
C THR A 523 -1.37 29.15 8.57
N GLU A 524 -0.85 28.47 7.54
CA GLU A 524 -0.52 29.07 6.26
C GLU A 524 -1.45 28.55 5.14
N ILE A 525 -2.11 29.47 4.43
CA ILE A 525 -3.07 29.17 3.37
C ILE A 525 -2.71 29.92 2.09
N HIS A 526 -2.56 29.17 1.00
CA HIS A 526 -2.32 29.68 -0.34
C HIS A 526 -3.58 29.51 -1.20
N PHE A 527 -3.96 30.56 -1.92
CA PHE A 527 -5.14 30.58 -2.77
C PHE A 527 -4.74 30.56 -4.25
N GLY A 528 -5.32 29.64 -5.02
CA GLY A 528 -5.21 29.62 -6.47
C GLY A 528 -5.81 30.87 -7.12
N GLN A 529 -5.51 31.09 -8.41
CA GLN A 529 -5.91 32.29 -9.12
C GLN A 529 -7.42 32.52 -9.06
N GLY A 530 -7.86 33.69 -8.59
CA GLY A 530 -9.28 34.05 -8.49
C GLY A 530 -10.06 33.35 -7.38
N ALA A 531 -9.43 32.46 -6.61
CA ALA A 531 -10.07 31.79 -5.48
C ALA A 531 -10.45 32.81 -4.38
N GLY A 532 -11.43 32.51 -3.53
CA GLY A 532 -11.82 33.40 -2.42
C GLY A 532 -12.64 32.68 -1.37
N ILE A 533 -12.83 33.32 -0.22
CA ILE A 533 -13.69 32.82 0.85
C ILE A 533 -14.97 33.67 0.88
N ASP A 534 -16.12 33.00 0.95
CA ASP A 534 -17.43 33.62 1.00
C ASP A 534 -18.23 33.02 2.16
N VAL A 535 -18.32 33.76 3.26
CA VAL A 535 -19.09 33.38 4.45
C VAL A 535 -20.53 33.83 4.23
N ILE A 536 -21.46 32.89 4.20
CA ILE A 536 -22.85 33.08 3.78
C ILE A 536 -23.84 32.54 4.81
N ASP A 537 -25.12 32.87 4.66
CA ASP A 537 -26.26 32.21 5.31
C ASP A 537 -26.16 32.07 6.84
N GLY A 538 -25.56 33.08 7.50
CA GLY A 538 -25.37 33.10 8.95
C GLY A 538 -24.17 32.32 9.48
N GLY A 539 -23.37 31.67 8.61
CA GLY A 539 -22.10 31.04 8.97
C GLY A 539 -21.07 32.05 9.50
N SER A 540 -19.96 31.53 10.03
CA SER A 540 -18.90 32.36 10.61
C SER A 540 -17.50 31.93 10.21
N LEU A 541 -16.57 32.90 10.19
CA LEU A 541 -15.15 32.66 9.99
C LEU A 541 -14.34 33.40 11.04
N ALA A 542 -13.73 32.61 11.94
CA ALA A 542 -12.75 33.05 12.91
C ALA A 542 -11.34 32.70 12.41
N ILE A 543 -10.43 33.66 12.42
CA ILE A 543 -9.01 33.47 12.10
C ILE A 543 -8.21 34.00 13.28
N GLU A 544 -7.45 33.11 13.92
CA GLU A 544 -6.55 33.44 15.02
C GLU A 544 -5.12 33.54 14.52
N GLY A 545 -4.36 34.47 15.10
CA GLY A 545 -2.99 34.74 14.74
C GLY A 545 -2.34 35.70 15.72
N SER A 546 -1.02 35.76 15.67
CA SER A 546 -0.15 36.49 16.57
C SER A 546 0.90 37.28 15.79
N GLU A 547 1.40 38.37 16.37
CA GLU A 547 2.53 39.10 15.78
C GLU A 547 3.83 38.32 15.95
N THR A 548 4.58 38.16 14.86
CA THR A 548 5.89 37.50 14.87
C THR A 548 7.00 38.50 15.20
N GLY A 549 8.16 38.00 15.65
CA GLY A 549 9.28 38.85 16.12
C GLY A 549 9.89 39.77 15.05
N ASP A 550 9.62 39.52 13.77
CA ASP A 550 10.02 40.34 12.62
C ASP A 550 8.94 41.35 12.17
N GLY A 551 7.82 41.43 12.90
CA GLY A 551 6.69 42.30 12.59
C GLY A 551 5.74 41.75 11.53
N GLY A 552 5.86 40.48 11.16
CA GLY A 552 4.88 39.73 10.37
C GLY A 552 3.73 39.19 11.24
N ARG A 553 2.98 38.23 10.71
CA ARG A 553 1.92 37.50 11.42
C ARG A 553 2.09 36.00 11.29
N SER A 554 1.77 35.25 12.34
CA SER A 554 1.90 33.80 12.37
C SER A 554 0.91 33.08 11.46
N THR A 555 -0.29 33.62 11.29
CA THR A 555 -1.30 33.10 10.37
C THR A 555 -1.26 33.87 9.06
N VAL A 556 -1.06 33.18 7.94
CA VAL A 556 -0.81 33.80 6.62
C VAL A 556 -1.82 33.31 5.59
N LEU A 557 -2.53 34.23 4.97
CA LEU A 557 -3.44 33.99 3.84
C LEU A 557 -2.94 34.77 2.63
N ARG A 558 -2.49 34.07 1.58
CA ARG A 558 -1.91 34.72 0.40
C ARG A 558 -2.25 34.02 -0.91
N GLY A 559 -2.05 34.71 -2.03
CA GLY A 559 -2.08 34.08 -3.36
C GLY A 559 -0.91 33.09 -3.53
N GLU A 560 -1.13 32.02 -4.31
CA GLU A 560 -0.08 31.08 -4.72
C GLU A 560 1.08 31.79 -5.43
N GLU A 561 0.76 32.82 -6.23
CA GLU A 561 1.76 33.76 -6.74
C GLU A 561 1.72 35.09 -5.97
N ALA A 562 2.90 35.68 -5.79
CA ALA A 562 3.08 36.98 -5.14
C ALA A 562 2.72 38.15 -6.07
N THR A 563 1.45 38.19 -6.49
CA THR A 563 0.91 39.17 -7.43
C THR A 563 -0.32 39.86 -6.82
N PRO A 564 -0.33 41.20 -6.67
CA PRO A 564 -1.55 41.91 -6.26
C PRO A 564 -2.74 41.57 -7.17
N GLY A 565 -3.87 41.20 -6.58
CA GLY A 565 -5.04 40.73 -7.32
C GLY A 565 -4.95 39.28 -7.81
N PHE A 566 -4.09 38.44 -7.23
CA PHE A 566 -4.02 37.03 -7.60
C PHE A 566 -5.28 36.25 -7.18
N TRP A 567 -5.73 36.43 -5.93
CA TRP A 567 -6.95 35.81 -5.40
C TRP A 567 -7.94 36.88 -4.95
N LYS A 568 -9.18 36.49 -4.66
CA LYS A 568 -10.29 37.42 -4.50
C LYS A 568 -10.31 38.13 -3.14
N GLY A 569 -9.98 37.43 -2.07
CA GLY A 569 -10.09 37.90 -0.69
C GLY A 569 -11.16 37.15 0.11
N ILE A 570 -11.61 37.75 1.21
CA ILE A 570 -12.64 37.23 2.12
C ILE A 570 -13.88 38.11 2.03
N ARG A 571 -15.06 37.52 1.86
CA ARG A 571 -16.34 38.23 1.97
C ARG A 571 -17.22 37.59 3.04
N TYR A 572 -17.81 38.45 3.86
CA TYR A 572 -18.94 38.13 4.73
C TYR A 572 -20.23 38.62 4.05
N PHE A 573 -21.20 37.74 3.86
CA PHE A 573 -22.45 38.00 3.15
C PHE A 573 -23.64 37.47 3.97
N ASP A 574 -24.57 38.34 4.34
CA ASP A 574 -25.75 37.98 5.13
C ASP A 574 -25.44 37.20 6.43
N THR A 575 -24.39 37.62 7.14
CA THR A 575 -23.99 37.04 8.44
C THR A 575 -23.62 38.12 9.45
N ARG A 576 -24.31 38.12 10.59
CA ARG A 576 -24.01 38.99 11.75
C ARG A 576 -23.40 38.22 12.93
N SER A 577 -22.77 37.07 12.64
CA SER A 577 -22.12 36.31 13.69
C SER A 577 -21.03 37.16 14.36
N GLN A 578 -20.99 37.12 15.70
CA GLN A 578 -19.94 37.80 16.47
C GLN A 578 -18.59 37.07 16.37
N ASP A 579 -18.60 35.84 15.84
CA ASP A 579 -17.42 35.01 15.62
C ASP A 579 -16.74 35.32 14.26
N ASN A 580 -17.29 36.24 13.47
CA ASN A 580 -16.65 36.80 12.28
C ASN A 580 -15.48 37.71 12.66
N VAL A 581 -14.37 37.09 13.09
CA VAL A 581 -13.19 37.79 13.63
C VAL A 581 -11.94 37.33 12.90
N VAL A 582 -11.24 38.27 12.28
CA VAL A 582 -9.87 38.07 11.78
C VAL A 582 -8.93 38.81 12.72
N ASP A 583 -8.19 38.07 13.55
CA ASP A 583 -7.27 38.61 14.54
C ASP A 583 -5.84 38.15 14.24
N GLY A 584 -4.93 39.09 14.06
CA GLY A 584 -3.50 38.79 13.97
C GLY A 584 -3.10 37.98 12.72
N ALA A 585 -3.83 38.10 11.61
CA ALA A 585 -3.51 37.43 10.35
C ALA A 585 -2.80 38.36 9.34
N GLU A 586 -1.99 37.79 8.47
CA GLU A 586 -1.40 38.46 7.30
C GLU A 586 -2.17 38.07 6.04
N ILE A 587 -2.75 39.06 5.36
CA ILE A 587 -3.56 38.87 4.15
C ILE A 587 -2.87 39.60 2.99
N ARG A 588 -2.44 38.86 1.96
CA ARG A 588 -1.74 39.41 0.78
C ARG A 588 -2.31 38.98 -0.54
N HIS A 589 -2.02 39.74 -1.61
CA HIS A 589 -2.26 39.35 -3.00
C HIS A 589 -3.76 39.25 -3.37
N THR A 590 -4.63 39.95 -2.64
CA THR A 590 -6.09 39.94 -2.85
C THR A 590 -6.54 40.93 -3.94
N GLY A 591 -7.80 40.87 -4.37
CA GLY A 591 -8.40 41.83 -5.29
C GLY A 591 -8.59 41.36 -6.74
N ALA A 592 -8.61 40.04 -6.98
CA ALA A 592 -8.70 39.48 -8.33
C ALA A 592 -9.93 39.96 -9.13
N SER A 593 -11.10 40.02 -8.48
CA SER A 593 -12.36 40.42 -9.13
C SER A 593 -13.29 41.13 -8.15
N ASP A 594 -14.33 41.78 -8.70
CA ASP A 594 -15.33 42.48 -7.90
C ASP A 594 -16.13 41.54 -7.01
N TRP A 595 -16.37 41.97 -5.77
CA TRP A 595 -17.38 41.38 -4.91
C TRP A 595 -18.77 41.85 -5.32
N ALA A 596 -19.68 40.91 -5.55
CA ALA A 596 -21.07 41.22 -5.82
C ALA A 596 -21.72 41.87 -4.58
N ASN A 597 -22.74 42.69 -4.83
CA ASN A 597 -23.53 43.41 -3.83
C ASN A 597 -22.78 44.48 -3.03
N ILE A 598 -21.64 44.95 -3.53
CA ILE A 598 -20.84 46.02 -2.95
C ILE A 598 -20.73 47.17 -3.96
N GLU A 599 -20.92 48.41 -3.50
CA GLU A 599 -20.72 49.58 -4.36
C GLU A 599 -19.22 49.82 -4.66
N SER A 600 -18.91 50.30 -5.87
CA SER A 600 -17.50 50.50 -6.28
C SER A 600 -16.74 51.46 -5.35
N PRO A 601 -15.43 51.22 -5.09
CA PRO A 601 -14.65 50.06 -5.54
C PRO A 601 -15.06 48.78 -4.79
N SER A 602 -15.27 47.70 -5.55
CA SER A 602 -15.79 46.42 -5.05
C SER A 602 -14.74 45.31 -4.96
N LYS A 603 -13.53 45.54 -5.47
CA LYS A 603 -12.35 44.72 -5.18
C LYS A 603 -11.86 45.05 -3.78
N ALA A 604 -11.86 44.06 -2.88
CA ALA A 604 -11.40 44.26 -1.52
C ALA A 604 -10.74 43.02 -0.92
N ALA A 605 -9.74 43.21 -0.05
CA ALA A 605 -9.11 42.14 0.71
C ALA A 605 -10.07 41.48 1.70
N VAL A 606 -10.80 42.31 2.47
CA VAL A 606 -11.90 41.87 3.33
C VAL A 606 -13.14 42.71 3.03
N ALA A 607 -14.25 42.03 2.77
CA ALA A 607 -15.50 42.60 2.33
C ALA A 607 -16.67 42.18 3.24
N ALA A 608 -17.65 43.07 3.41
CA ALA A 608 -18.92 42.76 4.09
C ALA A 608 -20.09 43.28 3.24
N ALA A 609 -21.06 42.43 2.94
CA ALA A 609 -22.15 42.76 2.03
C ALA A 609 -23.49 42.23 2.52
N VAL A 610 -24.55 43.02 2.38
CA VAL A 610 -25.93 42.65 2.73
C VAL A 610 -26.02 42.16 4.18
N ALA A 611 -26.29 43.07 5.12
CA ALA A 611 -26.53 42.71 6.52
C ALA A 611 -25.37 41.92 7.19
N ALA A 612 -24.12 42.21 6.84
CA ALA A 612 -22.96 41.49 7.35
C ALA A 612 -22.13 42.26 8.39
N GLU A 613 -21.62 41.58 9.42
CA GLU A 613 -20.73 42.14 10.44
C GLU A 613 -19.44 41.32 10.54
N ALA A 614 -18.29 42.01 10.59
CA ALA A 614 -16.99 41.40 10.82
C ALA A 614 -16.06 42.32 11.63
N THR A 615 -15.13 41.73 12.37
CA THR A 615 -14.05 42.43 13.08
C THR A 615 -12.71 42.02 12.49
N VAL A 616 -11.90 42.97 12.03
CA VAL A 616 -10.53 42.72 11.57
C VAL A 616 -9.57 43.53 12.44
N ARG A 617 -8.71 42.87 13.21
CA ARG A 617 -7.80 43.56 14.12
C ARG A 617 -6.42 42.95 14.17
N ASN A 618 -5.44 43.76 14.54
CA ASN A 618 -4.04 43.37 14.65
C ASN A 618 -3.46 42.73 13.36
N CYS A 619 -4.09 42.89 12.20
CA CYS A 619 -3.71 42.21 10.96
C CYS A 619 -2.66 43.01 10.16
N LEU A 620 -1.96 42.32 9.27
CA LEU A 620 -1.18 42.94 8.18
C LEU A 620 -1.91 42.70 6.86
N ILE A 621 -2.41 43.76 6.22
CA ILE A 621 -3.07 43.68 4.91
C ILE A 621 -2.17 44.37 3.89
N ALA A 622 -1.63 43.63 2.93
CA ALA A 622 -0.64 44.19 2.00
C ALA A 622 -0.80 43.68 0.57
N GLU A 623 -0.25 44.42 -0.39
CA GLU A 623 -0.08 43.94 -1.77
C GLU A 623 -1.40 43.48 -2.43
N PHE A 624 -2.44 44.31 -2.32
CA PHE A 624 -3.76 44.04 -2.87
C PHE A 624 -4.12 44.98 -4.05
N ASP A 625 -4.99 44.52 -4.95
CA ASP A 625 -5.67 45.37 -5.93
C ASP A 625 -7.04 45.82 -5.36
N GLY A 626 -7.39 47.09 -5.52
CA GLY A 626 -8.60 47.68 -4.94
C GLY A 626 -8.38 48.30 -3.55
N VAL A 627 -9.12 47.84 -2.53
CA VAL A 627 -9.08 48.39 -1.16
C VAL A 627 -8.86 47.31 -0.10
N ALA A 628 -8.32 47.67 1.07
CA ALA A 628 -8.15 46.70 2.16
C ALA A 628 -9.48 46.24 2.76
N PHE A 629 -10.41 47.18 2.98
CA PHE A 629 -11.70 46.92 3.62
C PHE A 629 -12.84 47.58 2.85
N LYS A 630 -13.95 46.86 2.68
CA LYS A 630 -15.15 47.41 2.06
C LYS A 630 -16.44 46.81 2.63
N ALA A 631 -17.33 47.66 3.11
CA ALA A 631 -18.66 47.25 3.57
C ALA A 631 -19.76 47.89 2.70
N SER A 632 -20.81 47.14 2.35
CA SER A 632 -21.93 47.68 1.58
C SER A 632 -22.81 48.62 2.42
N GLY A 633 -23.17 49.76 1.84
CA GLY A 633 -24.14 50.68 2.45
C GLY A 633 -25.58 50.15 2.47
N ASN A 634 -26.45 50.80 3.25
CA ASN A 634 -27.87 50.44 3.36
C ASN A 634 -28.59 50.54 1.99
N ARG A 635 -29.39 49.52 1.63
CA ARG A 635 -30.28 49.49 0.46
C ARG A 635 -31.73 49.67 0.92
N PRO A 636 -32.29 50.89 0.86
CA PRO A 636 -33.54 51.24 1.57
C PRO A 636 -34.78 50.42 1.18
N SER A 637 -34.77 49.79 0.01
CA SER A 637 -35.89 49.00 -0.52
C SER A 637 -36.02 47.59 0.07
N ALA A 638 -35.11 47.13 0.94
CA ALA A 638 -35.03 45.74 1.40
C ALA A 638 -34.85 45.55 2.93
N GLY A 639 -35.10 46.58 3.76
CA GLY A 639 -34.83 46.54 5.20
C GLY A 639 -33.41 46.99 5.57
N ASP A 640 -33.01 46.84 6.84
CA ASP A 640 -31.65 47.19 7.28
C ASP A 640 -30.63 46.15 6.80
N GLN A 641 -30.04 46.44 5.65
CA GLN A 641 -28.97 45.67 5.03
C GLN A 641 -27.59 46.27 5.29
N THR A 642 -27.47 47.17 6.28
CA THR A 642 -26.19 47.80 6.62
C THR A 642 -25.17 46.73 7.00
N SER A 643 -24.00 46.80 6.38
CA SER A 643 -22.86 45.95 6.71
C SER A 643 -21.78 46.77 7.39
N THR A 644 -21.06 46.16 8.34
CA THR A 644 -20.03 46.82 9.14
C THR A 644 -18.77 45.97 9.20
N ILE A 645 -17.61 46.60 8.98
CA ILE A 645 -16.31 46.02 9.31
C ILE A 645 -15.67 46.88 10.40
N THR A 646 -15.54 46.33 11.60
CA THR A 646 -14.84 46.98 12.71
C THR A 646 -13.35 46.74 12.56
N THR A 647 -12.53 47.79 12.56
CA THR A 647 -11.08 47.67 12.37
C THR A 647 -10.29 48.31 13.52
N SER A 648 -9.20 47.67 13.96
CA SER A 648 -8.29 48.22 14.96
C SER A 648 -6.88 47.64 14.84
N ASN A 649 -5.85 48.46 15.08
CA ASN A 649 -4.43 48.03 15.08
C ASN A 649 -3.95 47.28 13.82
N ASN A 650 -4.61 47.49 12.68
CA ASN A 650 -4.19 46.89 11.41
C ASN A 650 -3.09 47.71 10.76
N VAL A 651 -2.15 47.04 10.11
CA VAL A 651 -1.14 47.66 9.23
C VAL A 651 -1.58 47.42 7.79
N VAL A 652 -1.82 48.49 7.03
CA VAL A 652 -2.21 48.41 5.61
C VAL A 652 -1.07 48.96 4.74
N ARG A 653 -0.59 48.17 3.76
CA ARG A 653 0.57 48.50 2.92
C ARG A 653 0.33 48.33 1.43
#